data_AF-A0AA87NRG9-F1
#
_entry.id   AF-A0AA87NRG9-F1
#
_cell.length_a   1.000
_cell.length_b   1.000
_cell.length_c   1.000
_cell.angle_alpha   90.00
_cell.angle_beta   90.00
_cell.angle_gamma   90.00
#
_symmetry.space_group_name_H-M   'P 1'
#
loop_
_entity.id
_entity.type
_entity.pdbx_description
1 polymer ?
#
loop_
_entity_poly.entity_id
_entity_poly.type
_entity_poly.pdbx_seq_one_letter_code
_entity_poly.pdbx_strand_id
1 'polypeptide(L)'
;MKKHRLFSVAVLAAFFAASVIITACGGLNNPSKPATPSNPASPDEPKPEALQQLKSDQFPTTEDGKSYDRYKIEWTDAQGKEQTKTVTVDDIKNGIVLTGGVKEGTKPKVTPLVKNADGTETEKPDATQEVNPSSSTDWKLYIQAGIDELSKEKPDYDAALAKFREAYNAEQNNTTKAYYAVVQLATISIKPETVDFMRNKMGFATYPATLNALVNLDWFKEQTYKTRSWTNAYTYLFLEKTDGYYYRVSGHIASSPDTAKVSIRLPQNRNIYERGTFAGLNGKWVELGYDEAWKKIDSMPIADRKRWYDYNGPDQLPHTGEYFIVDNFDENGNYMVWNSPYIESMQGAAVAKRYDREIEKYISYYYDAQGSLYAPEMKPAADWYKELNPLLQIPAYIIEHSDSAKVDQLIDELYGILFGKEFANASTVLNSLDATKSVTIDKQLIKRLGMSGEDRIFPKDTDVELQKEQLLGLIGSMTVAKGAFELVQSYSFNTDLNILKWNWEKEDEILKNLGSYNQKQDPFNNGFLKGRNPQKIVNAKDDIVKGADLLLAAYKSLTDSETLPAKAKEELVKNIAFIQAMVKEIRDAVAEGRKANILIGENNPLAKPPVYPEPLPGEPHPTPVYLTKFEIDMGKVFTYEYFKLSNLFEMDGSKPKIYDANGSVPYMNLTLKRFMDDFVTVKFNNNSEVFVDFGIPLNDDAGKKIINFYK
;
A
#
# COMPACT_ATOMS: atom_id res chain seq x y z
N MET A 1 -14.75 -15.02 -0.12
CA MET A 1 -13.58 -14.22 -0.59
C MET A 1 -13.81 -12.73 -0.92
N LYS A 2 -15.01 -12.22 -1.30
CA LYS A 2 -15.19 -10.79 -1.63
C LYS A 2 -15.42 -9.84 -0.42
N LYS A 3 -15.82 -10.36 0.76
CA LYS A 3 -16.19 -9.53 1.94
C LYS A 3 -15.02 -9.11 2.85
N HIS A 4 -13.89 -9.85 2.85
CA HIS A 4 -12.69 -9.52 3.66
C HIS A 4 -11.88 -8.33 3.14
N ARG A 5 -12.17 -7.85 1.92
CA ARG A 5 -11.47 -6.71 1.32
C ARG A 5 -11.91 -5.36 1.90
N LEU A 6 -13.15 -5.19 2.39
CA LEU A 6 -13.64 -3.88 2.82
C LEU A 6 -13.05 -3.41 4.18
N PHE A 7 -12.93 -4.31 5.16
CA PHE A 7 -12.33 -4.01 6.45
C PHE A 7 -10.82 -3.77 6.33
N SER A 8 -10.16 -4.56 5.47
CA SER A 8 -8.77 -4.39 5.10
C SER A 8 -8.52 -3.05 4.39
N VAL A 9 -9.46 -2.59 3.55
CA VAL A 9 -9.39 -1.28 2.86
C VAL A 9 -9.60 -0.10 3.81
N ALA A 10 -10.43 -0.22 4.86
CA ALA A 10 -10.60 0.84 5.85
C ALA A 10 -9.37 1.00 6.76
N VAL A 11 -8.73 -0.12 7.15
CA VAL A 11 -7.46 -0.11 7.91
C VAL A 11 -6.29 0.31 7.01
N LEU A 12 -6.26 -0.15 5.74
CA LEU A 12 -5.31 0.32 4.73
C LEU A 12 -5.51 1.79 4.40
N ALA A 13 -6.72 2.35 4.46
CA ALA A 13 -6.98 3.79 4.24
C ALA A 13 -6.47 4.65 5.40
N ALA A 14 -6.54 4.15 6.64
CA ALA A 14 -5.92 4.80 7.80
C ALA A 14 -4.38 4.76 7.72
N PHE A 15 -3.81 3.65 7.23
CA PHE A 15 -2.39 3.57 6.86
C PHE A 15 -2.06 4.36 5.58
N PHE A 16 -3.02 4.52 4.65
CA PHE A 16 -2.83 5.26 3.40
C PHE A 16 -2.73 6.75 3.68
N ALA A 17 -3.54 7.27 4.61
CA ALA A 17 -3.46 8.66 5.08
C ALA A 17 -2.12 8.97 5.75
N ALA A 18 -1.55 8.02 6.49
CA ALA A 18 -0.17 8.13 7.01
C ALA A 18 0.89 7.96 5.90
N SER A 19 0.61 7.14 4.87
CA SER A 19 1.50 6.92 3.74
C SER A 19 1.46 8.04 2.69
N VAL A 20 0.40 8.85 2.58
CA VAL A 20 0.31 9.91 1.55
C VAL A 20 1.42 10.96 1.70
N ILE A 21 2.07 11.07 2.86
CA ILE A 21 3.27 11.88 3.04
C ILE A 21 4.55 11.16 2.56
N ILE A 22 4.57 9.82 2.56
CA ILE A 22 5.71 8.98 2.13
C ILE A 22 5.62 8.60 0.64
N THR A 23 4.43 8.32 0.12
CA THR A 23 4.18 7.89 -1.27
C THR A 23 4.00 9.05 -2.25
N ALA A 24 3.81 10.29 -1.77
CA ALA A 24 3.88 11.49 -2.61
C ALA A 24 5.33 11.88 -2.97
N CYS A 25 6.33 11.27 -2.33
CA CYS A 25 7.72 11.28 -2.76
C CYS A 25 7.99 9.98 -3.54
N GLY A 26 7.58 9.93 -4.81
CA GLY A 26 7.83 8.81 -5.70
C GLY A 26 9.33 8.60 -5.96
N GLY A 27 9.99 7.81 -5.10
CA GLY A 27 11.32 7.28 -5.29
C GLY A 27 11.29 5.76 -5.40
N LEU A 28 11.40 5.25 -6.64
CA LEU A 28 11.80 3.90 -7.07
C LEU A 28 11.41 2.69 -6.18
N ASN A 29 10.42 1.92 -6.65
CA ASN A 29 10.02 0.58 -6.20
C ASN A 29 11.09 -0.52 -6.46
N ASN A 30 12.36 -0.32 -6.12
CA ASN A 30 13.34 -1.42 -6.04
C ASN A 30 14.60 -0.99 -5.24
N PRO A 31 14.70 -1.33 -3.94
CA PRO A 31 15.95 -1.18 -3.21
C PRO A 31 16.83 -2.42 -3.41
N SER A 32 18.05 -2.21 -3.90
CA SER A 32 19.15 -3.17 -3.82
C SER A 32 19.67 -3.25 -2.38
N LYS A 33 19.90 -4.47 -1.89
CA LYS A 33 20.35 -4.78 -0.52
C LYS A 33 21.69 -4.10 -0.17
N PRO A 34 21.79 -3.29 0.92
CA PRO A 34 23.07 -2.80 1.42
C PRO A 34 23.58 -3.58 2.66
N ALA A 35 24.91 -3.54 2.84
CA ALA A 35 25.62 -4.14 3.97
C ALA A 35 25.67 -3.21 5.21
N THR A 36 25.51 -3.82 6.40
CA THR A 36 25.66 -3.31 7.79
C THR A 36 26.97 -2.52 8.01
N PRO A 37 27.08 -1.52 8.95
CA PRO A 37 26.82 -1.72 10.40
C PRO A 37 26.44 -0.50 11.31
N SER A 38 26.13 -0.86 12.57
CA SER A 38 26.37 -0.22 13.90
C SER A 38 25.75 1.14 14.36
N ASN A 39 24.96 1.02 15.45
CA ASN A 39 24.53 1.99 16.50
C ASN A 39 25.72 2.70 17.20
N PRO A 40 25.57 3.84 17.95
CA PRO A 40 24.52 4.04 18.99
C PRO A 40 24.02 5.48 19.33
N ALA A 41 22.96 5.49 20.17
CA ALA A 41 22.58 6.39 21.27
C ALA A 41 22.37 7.92 21.07
N SER A 42 21.15 8.35 21.45
CA SER A 42 20.75 9.74 21.69
C SER A 42 21.03 10.15 23.15
N PRO A 43 21.53 11.38 23.38
CA PRO A 43 21.33 12.10 24.64
C PRO A 43 20.72 13.51 24.45
N ASP A 44 20.16 14.03 25.53
CA ASP A 44 19.48 15.32 25.72
C ASP A 44 20.14 16.53 25.01
N GLU A 45 19.30 17.40 24.41
CA GLU A 45 19.70 18.55 23.58
C GLU A 45 20.58 19.56 24.36
N PRO A 46 21.86 19.72 23.99
CA PRO A 46 22.69 20.86 24.35
C PRO A 46 22.27 22.09 23.53
N LYS A 47 22.62 23.29 24.02
CA LYS A 47 22.55 24.54 23.25
C LYS A 47 23.21 24.36 21.86
N PRO A 48 22.66 24.96 20.78
CA PRO A 48 23.24 24.79 19.44
C PRO A 48 24.70 25.26 19.42
N GLU A 49 25.60 24.34 19.12
CA GLU A 49 27.01 24.66 18.84
C GLU A 49 27.07 25.42 17.52
N ALA A 50 27.78 26.55 17.49
CA ALA A 50 27.87 27.37 16.27
C ALA A 50 28.54 26.58 15.14
N LEU A 51 27.93 26.56 13.95
CA LEU A 51 28.51 25.91 12.78
C LEU A 51 29.86 26.52 12.43
N GLN A 52 30.83 25.67 12.14
CA GLN A 52 32.08 26.12 11.54
C GLN A 52 31.89 26.33 10.03
N GLN A 53 32.26 27.52 9.55
CA GLN A 53 32.10 27.94 8.16
C GLN A 53 33.40 28.50 7.58
N LEU A 54 33.47 28.50 6.25
CA LEU A 54 34.37 29.31 5.45
C LEU A 54 33.59 30.45 4.80
N LYS A 55 33.99 31.69 5.04
CA LYS A 55 33.43 32.88 4.40
C LYS A 55 33.97 33.05 2.99
N SER A 56 33.23 33.75 2.13
CA SER A 56 33.61 33.97 0.72
C SER A 56 34.96 34.66 0.54
N ASP A 57 35.35 35.53 1.47
CA ASP A 57 36.62 36.26 1.48
C ASP A 57 37.83 35.38 1.86
N GLN A 58 37.59 34.13 2.25
CA GLN A 58 38.64 33.15 2.57
C GLN A 58 38.98 32.26 1.37
N PHE A 59 38.29 32.40 0.24
CA PHE A 59 38.57 31.60 -0.96
C PHE A 59 39.66 32.27 -1.81
N PRO A 60 40.64 31.51 -2.34
CA PRO A 60 41.68 32.07 -3.20
C PRO A 60 41.09 32.74 -4.44
N THR A 61 41.68 33.84 -4.87
CA THR A 61 41.35 34.55 -6.12
C THR A 61 42.50 34.44 -7.11
N THR A 62 42.20 34.62 -8.40
CA THR A 62 43.19 34.77 -9.47
C THR A 62 44.04 36.03 -9.26
N GLU A 63 45.15 36.14 -9.99
CA GLU A 63 46.07 37.30 -9.92
C GLU A 63 45.40 38.64 -10.26
N ASP A 64 44.32 38.62 -11.07
CA ASP A 64 43.49 39.79 -11.40
C ASP A 64 42.35 40.04 -10.38
N GLY A 65 42.37 39.34 -9.24
CA GLY A 65 41.42 39.52 -8.15
C GLY A 65 40.03 38.90 -8.38
N LYS A 66 39.86 38.05 -9.41
CA LYS A 66 38.60 37.36 -9.70
C LYS A 66 38.52 36.02 -8.96
N SER A 67 37.31 35.57 -8.65
CA SER A 67 37.11 34.22 -8.12
C SER A 67 37.37 33.17 -9.21
N TYR A 68 37.89 32.01 -8.82
CA TYR A 68 37.95 30.83 -9.68
C TYR A 68 36.56 30.21 -9.82
N ASP A 69 36.25 29.58 -10.95
CA ASP A 69 34.93 29.01 -11.22
C ASP A 69 34.49 27.97 -10.18
N ARG A 70 35.44 27.19 -9.65
CA ARG A 70 35.22 26.12 -8.68
C ARG A 70 36.38 25.95 -7.69
N TYR A 71 36.06 25.32 -6.57
CA TYR A 71 36.99 25.02 -5.50
C TYR A 71 36.74 23.61 -4.95
N LYS A 72 37.82 22.92 -4.59
CA LYS A 72 37.80 21.70 -3.77
C LYS A 72 38.19 22.08 -2.35
N ILE A 73 37.39 21.67 -1.37
CA ILE A 73 37.60 21.91 0.05
C ILE A 73 37.86 20.55 0.70
N GLU A 74 38.94 20.43 1.45
CA GLU A 74 39.30 19.23 2.20
C GLU A 74 39.50 19.57 3.67
N TRP A 75 38.87 18.83 4.58
CA TRP A 75 39.06 19.03 6.02
C TRP A 75 38.95 17.72 6.79
N THR A 76 39.53 17.68 7.99
CA THR A 76 39.29 16.60 8.95
C THR A 76 38.20 17.04 9.91
N ASP A 77 37.11 16.29 9.98
CA ASP A 77 36.00 16.62 10.87
C ASP A 77 36.33 16.41 12.36
N ALA A 78 35.47 16.88 13.25
CA ALA A 78 35.68 16.76 14.70
C ALA A 78 35.82 15.31 15.19
N GLN A 79 35.35 14.33 14.40
CA GLN A 79 35.45 12.90 14.67
C GLN A 79 36.74 12.28 14.12
N GLY A 80 37.56 13.07 13.42
CA GLY A 80 38.84 12.66 12.85
C GLY A 80 38.75 12.05 11.46
N LYS A 81 37.60 12.15 10.78
CA LYS A 81 37.40 11.62 9.43
C LYS A 81 37.67 12.69 8.37
N GLU A 82 38.35 12.30 7.29
CA GLU A 82 38.57 13.19 6.15
C GLU A 82 37.28 13.42 5.36
N GLN A 83 37.03 14.68 5.04
CA GLN A 83 35.89 15.16 4.29
C GLN A 83 36.39 15.96 3.08
N THR A 84 35.68 15.83 1.97
CA THR A 84 35.97 16.58 0.73
C THR A 84 34.68 17.11 0.14
N LYS A 85 34.66 18.37 -0.29
CA LYS A 85 33.52 19.00 -0.96
C LYS A 85 33.98 19.87 -2.12
N THR A 86 33.36 19.71 -3.28
CA THR A 86 33.56 20.61 -4.43
C THR A 86 32.43 21.63 -4.49
N VAL A 87 32.77 22.91 -4.67
CA VAL A 87 31.85 24.04 -4.67
C VAL A 87 32.13 24.99 -5.83
N THR A 88 31.11 25.70 -6.28
CA THR A 88 31.18 26.77 -7.30
C THR A 88 31.25 28.16 -6.66
N VAL A 89 31.56 29.20 -7.45
CA VAL A 89 31.47 30.61 -7.00
C VAL A 89 30.10 30.96 -6.44
N ASP A 90 29.03 30.43 -7.03
CA ASP A 90 27.68 30.72 -6.57
C ASP A 90 27.41 30.08 -5.20
N ASP A 91 27.96 28.89 -4.94
CA ASP A 91 27.80 28.19 -3.67
C ASP A 91 28.49 28.91 -2.50
N ILE A 92 29.62 29.59 -2.76
CA ILE A 92 30.40 30.24 -1.69
C ILE A 92 29.88 31.63 -1.29
N LYS A 93 28.92 32.22 -2.02
CA LYS A 93 28.43 33.59 -1.78
C LYS A 93 27.90 33.84 -0.37
N ASN A 94 27.29 32.82 0.24
CA ASN A 94 26.76 32.90 1.60
C ASN A 94 27.70 32.24 2.65
N GLY A 95 28.88 31.80 2.23
CA GLY A 95 29.78 30.96 3.02
C GLY A 95 29.49 29.46 2.87
N ILE A 96 30.47 28.63 3.19
CA ILE A 96 30.39 27.16 3.13
C ILE A 96 30.46 26.58 4.53
N VAL A 97 29.48 25.75 4.88
CA VAL A 97 29.51 24.95 6.11
C VAL A 97 30.48 23.79 5.97
N LEU A 98 31.28 23.58 7.00
CA LEU A 98 32.14 22.40 7.15
C LEU A 98 31.39 21.36 8.00
N THR A 99 30.68 20.46 7.33
CA THR A 99 29.89 19.40 7.98
C THR A 99 30.78 18.54 8.89
N GLY A 100 30.28 18.23 10.09
CA GLY A 100 31.06 17.55 11.14
C GLY A 100 32.05 18.45 11.90
N GLY A 101 32.11 19.75 11.60
CA GLY A 101 33.08 20.68 12.18
C GLY A 101 34.50 20.43 11.68
N VAL A 102 35.49 21.11 12.25
CA VAL A 102 36.92 20.88 12.01
C VAL A 102 37.55 20.40 13.31
N LYS A 103 38.34 19.32 13.22
CA LYS A 103 39.12 18.81 14.35
C LYS A 103 39.98 19.91 14.96
N GLU A 104 39.98 20.01 16.28
CA GLU A 104 40.83 20.97 16.98
C GLU A 104 42.30 20.77 16.56
N GLY A 105 42.95 21.87 16.19
CA GLY A 105 44.34 21.87 15.71
C GLY A 105 44.54 21.56 14.22
N THR A 106 43.48 21.31 13.44
CA THR A 106 43.56 21.18 11.97
C THR A 106 42.93 22.38 11.25
N LYS A 107 43.27 22.55 9.96
CA LYS A 107 42.70 23.60 9.10
C LYS A 107 42.18 23.00 7.80
N PRO A 108 41.01 23.44 7.31
CA PRO A 108 40.55 23.13 5.97
C PRO A 108 41.52 23.66 4.91
N LYS A 109 41.70 22.87 3.85
CA LYS A 109 42.43 23.24 2.64
C LYS A 109 41.43 23.58 1.54
N VAL A 110 41.64 24.72 0.89
CA VAL A 110 40.83 25.18 -0.25
C VAL A 110 41.73 25.23 -1.47
N THR A 111 41.47 24.36 -2.44
CA THR A 111 42.23 24.22 -3.68
C THR A 111 41.37 24.66 -4.86
N PRO A 112 41.75 25.71 -5.61
CA PRO A 112 41.02 26.09 -6.81
C PRO A 112 41.05 24.99 -7.89
N LEU A 113 39.94 24.86 -8.63
CA LEU A 113 39.83 23.99 -9.80
C LEU A 113 39.77 24.85 -11.05
N VAL A 114 40.67 24.59 -12.00
CA VAL A 114 40.76 25.31 -13.27
C VAL A 114 40.29 24.42 -14.40
N LYS A 115 39.41 24.94 -15.24
CA LYS A 115 38.95 24.25 -16.44
C LYS A 115 39.96 24.44 -17.58
N ASN A 116 40.50 23.34 -18.08
CA ASN A 116 41.44 23.31 -19.19
C ASN A 116 40.70 23.48 -20.53
N ALA A 117 41.46 23.80 -21.58
CA ALA A 117 40.93 24.02 -22.93
C ALA A 117 40.21 22.79 -23.52
N ASP A 118 40.50 21.59 -23.03
CA ASP A 118 39.84 20.33 -23.41
C ASP A 118 38.56 20.03 -22.60
N GLY A 119 38.20 20.92 -21.67
CA GLY A 119 37.05 20.79 -20.79
C GLY A 119 37.29 20.00 -19.51
N THR A 120 38.49 19.46 -19.28
CA THR A 120 38.85 18.79 -18.03
C THR A 120 39.10 19.80 -16.91
N GLU A 121 38.85 19.41 -15.66
CA GLU A 121 39.14 20.25 -14.48
C GLU A 121 40.39 19.71 -13.78
N THR A 122 41.37 20.58 -13.55
CA THR A 122 42.59 20.24 -12.81
C THR A 122 42.73 21.11 -11.57
N GLU A 123 43.17 20.49 -10.47
CA GLU A 123 43.53 21.19 -9.25
C GLU A 123 44.70 22.16 -9.53
N LYS A 124 44.63 23.35 -8.94
CA LYS A 124 45.69 24.36 -8.97
C LYS A 124 46.39 24.40 -7.59
N PRO A 125 47.28 23.43 -7.29
CA PRO A 125 47.82 23.25 -5.95
C PRO A 125 48.67 24.43 -5.47
N ASP A 126 49.29 25.18 -6.38
CA ASP A 126 50.06 26.40 -6.12
C ASP A 126 49.20 27.55 -5.56
N ALA A 127 47.88 27.52 -5.76
CA ALA A 127 46.94 28.50 -5.21
C ALA A 127 46.16 27.97 -3.98
N THR A 128 46.54 26.81 -3.44
CA THR A 128 45.88 26.21 -2.27
C THR A 128 46.10 27.06 -1.03
N GLN A 129 45.06 27.27 -0.22
CA GLN A 129 45.15 27.94 1.07
C GLN A 129 44.61 27.08 2.22
N GLU A 130 45.32 27.11 3.34
CA GLU A 130 44.79 26.68 4.64
C GLU A 130 44.07 27.84 5.31
N VAL A 131 42.79 27.65 5.62
CA VAL A 131 41.90 28.71 6.09
C VAL A 131 41.46 28.43 7.52
N ASN A 132 41.28 29.47 8.33
CA ASN A 132 40.71 29.31 9.66
C ASN A 132 39.18 29.32 9.57
N PRO A 133 38.47 28.26 10.01
CA PRO A 133 37.02 28.30 10.05
C PRO A 133 36.54 29.35 11.05
N SER A 134 35.43 30.02 10.75
CA SER A 134 34.74 30.92 11.68
C SER A 134 33.46 30.27 12.20
N SER A 135 32.98 30.68 13.38
CA SER A 135 31.68 30.25 13.89
C SER A 135 30.55 31.09 13.26
N SER A 136 29.48 30.44 12.82
CA SER A 136 28.30 31.11 12.26
C SER A 136 27.00 30.71 12.96
N THR A 137 26.09 31.67 13.04
CA THR A 137 24.69 31.46 13.40
C THR A 137 23.74 31.88 12.27
N ASP A 138 24.23 32.02 11.04
CA ASP A 138 23.38 32.35 9.89
C ASP A 138 22.46 31.16 9.53
N TRP A 139 21.15 31.37 9.59
CA TRP A 139 20.15 30.34 9.31
C TRP A 139 20.27 29.75 7.90
N LYS A 140 20.73 30.53 6.91
CA LYS A 140 20.88 30.04 5.52
C LYS A 140 21.87 28.89 5.43
N LEU A 141 22.93 28.96 6.22
CA LEU A 141 23.96 27.92 6.30
C LEU A 141 23.41 26.64 6.92
N TYR A 142 22.56 26.76 7.93
CA TYR A 142 21.88 25.59 8.51
C TYR A 142 20.92 24.94 7.51
N ILE A 143 20.16 25.72 6.72
CA ILE A 143 19.33 25.16 5.64
C ILE A 143 20.19 24.44 4.61
N GLN A 144 21.27 25.06 4.13
CA GLN A 144 22.17 24.42 3.16
C GLN A 144 22.79 23.14 3.73
N ALA A 145 23.25 23.16 4.98
CA ALA A 145 23.81 21.99 5.64
C ALA A 145 22.77 20.85 5.71
N GLY A 146 21.51 21.14 6.02
CA GLY A 146 20.45 20.13 5.99
C GLY A 146 20.20 19.54 4.60
N ILE A 147 20.24 20.38 3.55
CA ILE A 147 20.11 19.91 2.16
C ILE A 147 21.30 19.05 1.74
N ASP A 148 22.51 19.42 2.16
CA ASP A 148 23.73 18.65 1.91
C ASP A 148 23.65 17.25 2.54
N GLU A 149 23.14 17.14 3.78
CA GLU A 149 22.89 15.87 4.45
C GLU A 149 21.92 14.97 3.66
N LEU A 150 20.87 15.57 3.06
CA LEU A 150 19.93 14.84 2.20
C LEU A 150 20.51 14.48 0.82
N SER A 151 21.58 15.17 0.40
CA SER A 151 22.19 15.03 -0.92
C SER A 151 23.35 14.02 -0.96
N LYS A 152 23.73 13.45 0.19
CA LYS A 152 24.70 12.35 0.28
C LYS A 152 24.23 11.11 -0.48
N GLU A 153 25.17 10.26 -0.91
CA GLU A 153 24.87 8.96 -1.54
C GLU A 153 23.92 8.12 -0.65
N LYS A 154 24.17 8.16 0.66
CA LYS A 154 23.25 7.70 1.70
C LYS A 154 22.76 8.93 2.48
N PRO A 155 21.54 9.42 2.21
CA PRO A 155 20.99 10.58 2.90
C PRO A 155 20.91 10.35 4.41
N ASP A 156 21.23 11.40 5.17
CA ASP A 156 21.02 11.41 6.62
C ASP A 156 19.84 12.34 6.97
N TYR A 157 18.65 11.76 7.07
CA TYR A 157 17.42 12.45 7.38
C TYR A 157 17.40 13.01 8.81
N ASP A 158 17.93 12.27 9.78
CA ASP A 158 17.96 12.70 11.18
C ASP A 158 18.90 13.91 11.34
N ALA A 159 20.08 13.90 10.72
CA ALA A 159 21.00 15.03 10.70
C ALA A 159 20.40 16.23 9.95
N ALA A 160 19.74 16.01 8.81
CA ALA A 160 19.09 17.08 8.06
C ALA A 160 18.01 17.81 8.88
N LEU A 161 17.14 17.06 9.56
CA LEU A 161 16.09 17.64 10.42
C LEU A 161 16.67 18.44 11.59
N ALA A 162 17.77 17.97 12.19
CA ALA A 162 18.48 18.71 13.23
C ALA A 162 18.96 20.08 12.70
N LYS A 163 19.53 20.12 11.48
CA LYS A 163 19.96 21.37 10.84
C LYS A 163 18.81 22.31 10.53
N PHE A 164 17.67 21.80 10.07
CA PHE A 164 16.48 22.63 9.87
C PHE A 164 15.90 23.19 11.19
N ARG A 165 16.01 22.45 12.31
CA ARG A 165 15.65 22.95 13.64
C ARG A 165 16.60 24.06 14.10
N GLU A 166 17.91 23.88 13.91
CA GLU A 166 18.91 24.89 14.21
C GLU A 166 18.70 26.17 13.39
N ALA A 167 18.32 26.06 12.11
CA ALA A 167 17.98 27.20 11.27
C ALA A 167 16.82 28.03 11.85
N TYR A 168 15.78 27.37 12.36
CA TYR A 168 14.64 28.03 13.01
C TYR A 168 14.99 28.66 14.36
N ASN A 169 15.89 28.04 15.13
CA ASN A 169 16.38 28.63 16.37
C ASN A 169 17.26 29.87 16.11
N ALA A 170 17.96 29.90 14.99
CA ALA A 170 18.78 31.04 14.56
C ALA A 170 17.93 32.22 14.08
N GLU A 171 16.93 31.97 13.24
CA GLU A 171 16.00 33.00 12.75
C GLU A 171 14.61 32.39 12.51
N GLN A 172 13.54 33.14 12.81
CA GLN A 172 12.14 32.69 12.64
C GLN A 172 11.43 33.43 11.50
N ASN A 173 12.07 33.48 10.34
CA ASN A 173 11.47 34.00 9.10
C ASN A 173 10.58 32.95 8.39
N ASN A 174 9.96 33.30 7.26
CA ASN A 174 9.04 32.40 6.55
C ASN A 174 9.71 31.07 6.14
N THR A 175 10.94 31.11 5.63
CA THR A 175 11.67 29.92 5.16
C THR A 175 11.94 28.97 6.32
N THR A 176 12.63 29.44 7.34
CA THR A 176 12.97 28.64 8.53
C THR A 176 11.73 28.06 9.23
N LYS A 177 10.64 28.83 9.33
CA LYS A 177 9.33 28.36 9.82
C LYS A 177 8.79 27.20 8.99
N ALA A 178 8.84 27.29 7.66
CA ALA A 178 8.34 26.23 6.78
C ALA A 178 9.14 24.93 6.94
N TYR A 179 10.47 25.00 6.95
CA TYR A 179 11.33 23.83 7.18
C TYR A 179 11.09 23.24 8.58
N TYR A 180 10.97 24.07 9.61
CA TYR A 180 10.68 23.61 10.97
C TYR A 180 9.32 22.91 11.08
N ALA A 181 8.28 23.38 10.37
CA ALA A 181 6.99 22.70 10.36
C ALA A 181 7.09 21.29 9.77
N VAL A 182 7.87 21.10 8.71
CA VAL A 182 8.15 19.78 8.14
C VAL A 182 8.90 18.89 9.14
N VAL A 183 9.88 19.44 9.87
CA VAL A 183 10.59 18.73 10.96
C VAL A 183 9.60 18.22 12.00
N GLN A 184 8.66 19.07 12.44
CA GLN A 184 7.64 18.68 13.43
C GLN A 184 6.78 17.52 12.90
N LEU A 185 6.27 17.63 11.68
CA LEU A 185 5.43 16.57 11.09
C LEU A 185 6.19 15.26 10.92
N ALA A 186 7.43 15.29 10.45
CA ALA A 186 8.26 14.10 10.29
C ALA A 186 8.61 13.44 11.65
N THR A 187 8.79 14.24 12.70
CA THR A 187 9.10 13.75 14.05
C THR A 187 7.96 12.88 14.63
N ILE A 188 6.71 13.10 14.23
CA ILE A 188 5.57 12.28 14.65
C ILE A 188 5.83 10.80 14.37
N SER A 189 6.50 10.44 13.28
CA SER A 189 6.73 9.05 12.88
C SER A 189 7.73 8.31 13.77
N ILE A 190 8.60 9.03 14.48
CA ILE A 190 9.77 8.43 15.18
C ILE A 190 9.88 8.84 16.65
N LYS A 191 9.01 9.72 17.14
CA LYS A 191 9.02 10.09 18.56
C LYS A 191 8.76 8.87 19.47
N PRO A 192 9.27 8.87 20.71
CA PRO A 192 9.21 7.70 21.59
C PRO A 192 7.80 7.10 21.74
N GLU A 193 6.77 7.93 21.81
CA GLU A 193 5.38 7.49 21.94
C GLU A 193 4.89 6.73 20.70
N THR A 194 5.31 7.15 19.51
CA THR A 194 4.99 6.46 18.26
C THR A 194 5.72 5.13 18.16
N VAL A 195 7.00 5.12 18.50
CA VAL A 195 7.82 3.90 18.49
C VAL A 195 7.26 2.87 19.48
N ASP A 196 6.91 3.33 20.69
CA ASP A 196 6.26 2.50 21.69
C ASP A 196 4.92 1.95 21.19
N PHE A 197 4.07 2.81 20.64
CA PHE A 197 2.78 2.41 20.08
C PHE A 197 2.92 1.36 18.98
N MET A 198 3.80 1.60 18.00
CA MET A 198 4.01 0.70 16.87
C MET A 198 4.59 -0.66 17.31
N ARG A 199 5.52 -0.67 18.27
CA ARG A 199 6.11 -1.92 18.79
C ARG A 199 5.15 -2.66 19.72
N ASN A 200 4.49 -1.97 20.63
CA ASN A 200 3.76 -2.59 21.74
C ASN A 200 2.27 -2.77 21.46
N LYS A 201 1.65 -1.87 20.68
CA LYS A 201 0.23 -1.94 20.34
C LYS A 201 -0.03 -2.56 18.96
N MET A 202 0.81 -2.23 17.96
CA MET A 202 0.67 -2.76 16.59
C MET A 202 1.47 -4.03 16.32
N GLY A 203 2.43 -4.36 17.19
CA GLY A 203 3.17 -5.62 17.14
C GLY A 203 4.37 -5.64 16.19
N PHE A 204 4.84 -4.48 15.70
CA PHE A 204 6.02 -4.40 14.85
C PHE A 204 7.31 -4.51 15.70
N ALA A 205 7.94 -5.67 15.73
CA ALA A 205 9.05 -5.97 16.63
C ALA A 205 10.23 -5.00 16.49
N THR A 206 10.53 -4.60 15.25
CA THR A 206 11.71 -3.80 14.88
C THR A 206 11.36 -2.41 14.37
N TYR A 207 10.17 -1.88 14.67
CA TYR A 207 9.77 -0.55 14.21
C TYR A 207 10.85 0.49 14.54
N PRO A 208 11.37 1.26 13.57
CA PRO A 208 12.52 2.14 13.79
C PRO A 208 12.24 3.32 14.74
N ALA A 209 13.30 3.80 15.39
CA ALA A 209 13.26 4.98 16.26
C ALA A 209 13.94 6.22 15.65
N THR A 210 14.41 6.11 14.42
CA THR A 210 15.08 7.18 13.66
C THR A 210 14.54 7.21 12.24
N LEU A 211 14.57 8.37 11.59
CA LEU A 211 14.05 8.51 10.23
C LEU A 211 14.91 7.76 9.23
N ASN A 212 16.22 7.74 9.41
CA ASN A 212 17.14 6.96 8.57
C ASN A 212 16.76 5.49 8.53
N ALA A 213 16.52 4.87 9.70
CA ALA A 213 16.14 3.48 9.77
C ALA A 213 14.69 3.24 9.29
N LEU A 214 13.79 4.22 9.45
CA LEU A 214 12.42 4.15 8.93
C LEU A 214 12.39 4.12 7.40
N VAL A 215 13.15 5.01 6.74
CA VAL A 215 13.14 5.21 5.29
C VAL A 215 13.95 4.15 4.53
N ASN A 216 15.03 3.63 5.11
CA ASN A 216 15.87 2.62 4.45
C ASN A 216 15.22 1.24 4.34
N LEU A 217 14.05 1.03 4.98
CA LEU A 217 13.28 -0.22 4.96
C LEU A 217 14.05 -1.46 5.45
N ASP A 218 15.20 -1.30 6.12
CA ASP A 218 16.01 -2.39 6.69
C ASP A 218 15.24 -3.22 7.74
N TRP A 219 14.17 -2.66 8.29
CA TRP A 219 13.26 -3.31 9.24
C TRP A 219 12.19 -4.18 8.57
N PHE A 220 12.07 -4.12 7.23
CA PHE A 220 11.32 -5.10 6.45
C PHE A 220 12.23 -6.30 6.16
N LYS A 221 11.68 -7.49 6.33
CA LYS A 221 12.38 -8.76 6.07
C LYS A 221 11.51 -9.64 5.19
N GLU A 222 12.15 -10.56 4.46
CA GLU A 222 11.43 -11.62 3.77
C GLU A 222 10.79 -12.53 4.81
N GLN A 223 9.46 -12.53 4.85
CA GLN A 223 8.65 -13.41 5.68
C GLN A 223 8.09 -14.51 4.79
N THR A 224 8.45 -15.75 5.09
CA THR A 224 7.87 -16.89 4.40
C THR A 224 6.66 -17.40 5.16
N TYR A 225 5.64 -17.82 4.43
CA TYR A 225 4.39 -18.28 5.00
C TYR A 225 3.76 -19.37 4.14
N LYS A 226 2.93 -20.18 4.78
CA LYS A 226 2.16 -21.21 4.11
C LYS A 226 0.97 -20.57 3.42
N THR A 227 0.78 -20.82 2.13
CA THR A 227 -0.38 -20.34 1.38
C THR A 227 -1.09 -21.49 0.71
N ARG A 228 -2.43 -21.48 0.75
CA ARG A 228 -3.22 -22.40 -0.06
C ARG A 228 -3.12 -21.98 -1.52
N SER A 229 -2.73 -22.91 -2.37
CA SER A 229 -2.66 -22.76 -3.81
C SER A 229 -3.61 -23.75 -4.48
N TRP A 230 -3.78 -23.60 -5.79
CA TRP A 230 -4.60 -24.45 -6.61
C TRP A 230 -4.02 -24.59 -8.02
N THR A 231 -4.34 -25.70 -8.67
CA THR A 231 -4.20 -25.92 -10.12
C THR A 231 -5.48 -26.60 -10.62
N ASN A 232 -5.69 -26.68 -11.93
CA ASN A 232 -6.94 -27.18 -12.48
C ASN A 232 -6.74 -28.10 -13.66
N ALA A 233 -7.75 -28.94 -13.86
CA ALA A 233 -7.90 -29.73 -15.06
C ALA A 233 -9.37 -29.76 -15.47
N TYR A 234 -9.61 -29.78 -16.78
CA TYR A 234 -10.90 -30.22 -17.31
C TYR A 234 -10.96 -31.74 -17.25
N THR A 235 -12.08 -32.26 -16.77
CA THR A 235 -12.41 -33.68 -16.89
C THR A 235 -13.43 -33.87 -18.02
N TYR A 236 -13.35 -35.03 -18.66
CA TYR A 236 -14.11 -35.33 -19.86
C TYR A 236 -14.91 -36.62 -19.71
N LEU A 237 -16.05 -36.65 -20.38
CA LEU A 237 -16.79 -37.88 -20.68
C LEU A 237 -16.51 -38.27 -22.13
N PHE A 238 -16.48 -39.58 -22.36
CA PHE A 238 -16.37 -40.16 -23.69
C PHE A 238 -17.60 -41.02 -23.95
N LEU A 239 -18.44 -40.56 -24.88
CA LEU A 239 -19.68 -41.22 -25.25
C LEU A 239 -19.50 -41.96 -26.56
N GLU A 240 -19.87 -43.25 -26.60
CA GLU A 240 -19.78 -44.06 -27.82
C GLU A 240 -20.66 -43.49 -28.93
N LYS A 241 -20.10 -43.32 -30.12
CA LYS A 241 -20.80 -42.87 -31.33
C LYS A 241 -20.26 -43.55 -32.57
N THR A 242 -21.13 -43.74 -33.56
CA THR A 242 -20.78 -44.36 -34.85
C THR A 242 -19.68 -43.61 -35.61
N ASP A 243 -19.62 -42.28 -35.48
CA ASP A 243 -18.69 -41.39 -36.17
C ASP A 243 -17.76 -40.61 -35.22
N GLY A 244 -17.60 -41.06 -33.98
CA GLY A 244 -16.88 -40.32 -32.93
C GLY A 244 -15.40 -40.03 -33.23
N TYR A 245 -14.85 -38.96 -32.66
CA TYR A 245 -13.48 -38.52 -32.98
C TYR A 245 -12.36 -39.18 -32.17
N TYR A 246 -12.64 -40.13 -31.28
CA TYR A 246 -11.64 -40.75 -30.41
C TYR A 246 -11.74 -42.28 -30.38
N TYR A 247 -10.59 -42.94 -30.19
CA TYR A 247 -10.49 -44.37 -29.94
C TYR A 247 -9.95 -44.65 -28.55
N ARG A 248 -10.48 -45.70 -27.91
CA ARG A 248 -9.95 -46.22 -26.65
C ARG A 248 -8.86 -47.24 -26.91
N VAL A 249 -7.71 -47.04 -26.28
CA VAL A 249 -6.49 -47.81 -26.56
C VAL A 249 -5.74 -48.15 -25.28
N SER A 250 -4.94 -49.22 -25.38
CA SER A 250 -3.81 -49.47 -24.50
C SER A 250 -2.54 -48.94 -25.17
N GLY A 251 -1.64 -48.38 -24.38
CA GLY A 251 -0.44 -47.70 -24.86
C GLY A 251 0.48 -47.28 -23.72
N HIS A 252 1.65 -46.77 -24.07
CA HIS A 252 2.67 -46.32 -23.12
C HIS A 252 3.49 -45.16 -23.68
N ILE A 253 4.20 -44.45 -22.80
CA ILE A 253 5.09 -43.34 -23.17
C ILE A 253 6.50 -43.85 -23.43
N ALA A 254 7.15 -43.34 -24.47
CA ALA A 254 8.53 -43.64 -24.80
C ALA A 254 9.28 -42.39 -25.30
N SER A 255 10.57 -42.31 -24.99
CA SER A 255 11.42 -41.17 -25.40
C SER A 255 11.83 -41.21 -26.89
N SER A 256 11.59 -42.33 -27.58
CA SER A 256 11.84 -42.51 -29.01
C SER A 256 10.65 -43.19 -29.69
N PRO A 257 10.36 -42.91 -30.98
CA PRO A 257 9.26 -43.56 -31.68
C PRO A 257 9.56 -45.05 -31.90
N ASP A 258 8.51 -45.86 -31.88
CA ASP A 258 8.54 -47.26 -32.31
C ASP A 258 8.17 -47.33 -33.79
N THR A 259 9.08 -47.85 -34.62
CA THR A 259 8.87 -47.96 -36.08
C THR A 259 7.86 -49.05 -36.47
N ALA A 260 7.52 -49.97 -35.55
CA ALA A 260 6.56 -51.03 -35.77
C ALA A 260 5.14 -50.68 -35.27
N LYS A 261 4.98 -49.56 -34.56
CA LYS A 261 3.71 -49.13 -33.97
C LYS A 261 3.39 -47.67 -34.31
N VAL A 262 2.15 -47.26 -34.06
CA VAL A 262 1.79 -45.85 -34.17
C VAL A 262 2.39 -45.08 -33.01
N SER A 263 3.28 -44.14 -33.34
CA SER A 263 3.98 -43.28 -32.39
C SER A 263 3.51 -41.84 -32.56
N ILE A 264 2.79 -41.31 -31.57
CA ILE A 264 2.29 -39.92 -31.59
C ILE A 264 3.24 -39.05 -30.80
N ARG A 265 3.89 -38.09 -31.45
CA ARG A 265 4.73 -37.11 -30.76
C ARG A 265 3.87 -36.20 -29.88
N LEU A 266 4.38 -35.86 -28.70
CA LEU A 266 3.68 -35.08 -27.69
C LEU A 266 4.24 -33.65 -27.57
N PRO A 267 3.85 -32.69 -28.43
CA PRO A 267 4.37 -31.33 -28.35
C PRO A 267 3.78 -30.52 -27.18
N GLN A 268 2.56 -30.84 -26.73
CA GLN A 268 1.85 -30.22 -25.59
C GLN A 268 0.85 -31.20 -24.93
N ASN A 269 0.99 -32.51 -25.16
CA ASN A 269 0.08 -33.59 -24.73
C ASN A 269 -1.42 -33.40 -25.09
N ARG A 270 -1.74 -32.52 -26.04
CA ARG A 270 -3.12 -32.21 -26.42
C ARG A 270 -3.72 -33.35 -27.26
N ASN A 271 -5.01 -33.61 -27.05
CA ASN A 271 -5.81 -34.62 -27.77
C ASN A 271 -5.50 -36.09 -27.44
N ILE A 272 -4.73 -36.34 -26.38
CA ILE A 272 -4.64 -37.67 -25.73
C ILE A 272 -5.13 -37.50 -24.30
N TYR A 273 -5.99 -38.42 -23.87
CA TYR A 273 -6.55 -38.43 -22.53
C TYR A 273 -6.15 -39.69 -21.81
N GLU A 274 -5.88 -39.57 -20.52
CA GLU A 274 -5.62 -40.69 -19.63
C GLU A 274 -6.72 -40.78 -18.57
N ARG A 275 -6.90 -41.98 -18.03
CA ARG A 275 -7.79 -42.19 -16.89
C ARG A 275 -7.04 -41.82 -15.60
N GLY A 276 -7.45 -40.74 -14.96
CA GLY A 276 -6.88 -40.26 -13.71
C GLY A 276 -7.00 -41.29 -12.59
N THR A 277 -6.04 -41.26 -11.68
CA THR A 277 -5.91 -42.18 -10.54
C THR A 277 -5.69 -41.45 -9.20
N PHE A 278 -5.54 -40.12 -9.23
CA PHE A 278 -5.23 -39.32 -8.06
C PHE A 278 -6.26 -38.22 -7.77
N ALA A 279 -6.52 -37.99 -6.47
CA ALA A 279 -7.39 -36.94 -5.96
C ALA A 279 -8.73 -36.83 -6.71
N GLY A 280 -9.13 -35.62 -7.10
CA GLY A 280 -10.37 -35.35 -7.82
C GLY A 280 -10.43 -35.93 -9.23
N LEU A 281 -9.33 -36.46 -9.77
CA LEU A 281 -9.25 -37.06 -11.11
C LEU A 281 -9.52 -38.57 -11.10
N ASN A 282 -9.53 -39.21 -9.92
CA ASN A 282 -9.63 -40.66 -9.83
C ASN A 282 -10.86 -41.21 -10.59
N GLY A 283 -10.59 -42.06 -11.60
CA GLY A 283 -11.59 -42.68 -12.46
C GLY A 283 -12.10 -41.83 -13.63
N LYS A 284 -11.70 -40.55 -13.73
CA LYS A 284 -12.15 -39.59 -14.76
C LYS A 284 -11.13 -39.46 -15.89
N TRP A 285 -11.57 -39.01 -17.07
CA TRP A 285 -10.67 -38.74 -18.18
C TRP A 285 -10.12 -37.31 -18.13
N VAL A 286 -8.81 -37.18 -18.22
CA VAL A 286 -8.07 -35.90 -18.22
C VAL A 286 -7.02 -35.91 -19.32
N GLU A 287 -6.57 -34.72 -19.74
CA GLU A 287 -5.45 -34.65 -20.69
C GLU A 287 -4.21 -35.36 -20.12
N LEU A 288 -3.49 -36.07 -20.99
CA LEU A 288 -2.33 -36.87 -20.61
C LEU A 288 -1.28 -36.02 -19.86
N GLY A 289 -0.86 -36.51 -18.69
CA GLY A 289 0.18 -35.90 -17.85
C GLY A 289 -0.37 -35.09 -16.68
N TYR A 290 -1.67 -34.76 -16.65
CA TYR A 290 -2.26 -34.06 -15.49
C TYR A 290 -2.27 -34.93 -14.23
N ASP A 291 -2.49 -36.24 -14.34
CA ASP A 291 -2.51 -37.14 -13.18
C ASP A 291 -1.12 -37.22 -12.53
N GLU A 292 -0.07 -37.39 -13.35
CA GLU A 292 1.31 -37.36 -12.89
C GLU A 292 1.71 -35.99 -12.34
N ALA A 293 1.31 -34.90 -13.01
CA ALA A 293 1.62 -33.55 -12.57
C ALA A 293 1.03 -33.24 -11.18
N TRP A 294 -0.22 -33.65 -10.92
CA TRP A 294 -0.84 -33.48 -9.61
C TRP A 294 -0.17 -34.32 -8.52
N LYS A 295 0.19 -35.58 -8.81
CA LYS A 295 0.98 -36.43 -7.90
C LYS A 295 2.37 -35.85 -7.59
N LYS A 296 3.02 -35.27 -8.59
CA LYS A 296 4.33 -34.62 -8.46
C LYS A 296 4.24 -33.38 -7.55
N ILE A 297 3.20 -32.55 -7.71
CA ILE A 297 2.96 -31.43 -6.79
C ILE A 297 2.77 -31.95 -5.35
N ASP A 298 1.98 -33.01 -5.16
CA ASP A 298 1.67 -33.53 -3.83
C ASP A 298 2.89 -34.09 -3.08
N SER A 299 3.79 -34.75 -3.82
CA SER A 299 5.03 -35.30 -3.27
C SER A 299 6.15 -34.28 -3.08
N MET A 300 6.06 -33.11 -3.72
CA MET A 300 7.06 -32.05 -3.64
C MET A 300 7.06 -31.40 -2.25
N PRO A 301 8.22 -31.06 -1.65
CA PRO A 301 8.26 -30.27 -0.42
C PRO A 301 7.54 -28.93 -0.59
N ILE A 302 6.83 -28.45 0.44
CA ILE A 302 6.07 -27.18 0.37
C ILE A 302 6.93 -26.01 -0.08
N ALA A 303 8.21 -26.00 0.29
CA ALA A 303 9.15 -24.96 -0.06
C ALA A 303 9.45 -24.87 -1.57
N ASP A 304 9.35 -25.98 -2.28
CA ASP A 304 9.64 -26.06 -3.71
C ASP A 304 8.38 -25.91 -4.57
N ARG A 305 7.19 -25.98 -3.94
CA ARG A 305 5.91 -25.84 -4.64
C ARG A 305 5.67 -24.41 -5.06
N LYS A 306 5.26 -24.23 -6.32
CA LYS A 306 4.89 -22.92 -6.86
C LYS A 306 3.51 -22.49 -6.36
N ARG A 307 3.27 -21.18 -6.30
CA ARG A 307 1.93 -20.64 -6.02
C ARG A 307 0.93 -20.89 -7.16
N TRP A 308 1.41 -21.19 -8.36
CA TRP A 308 0.61 -21.50 -9.53
C TRP A 308 1.47 -22.30 -10.50
N TYR A 309 0.88 -23.29 -11.16
CA TYR A 309 1.52 -24.02 -12.26
C TYR A 309 0.78 -23.70 -13.55
N ASP A 310 1.51 -23.19 -14.55
CA ASP A 310 0.98 -22.98 -15.90
C ASP A 310 1.47 -24.06 -16.85
N TYR A 311 0.65 -25.11 -16.99
CA TYR A 311 0.94 -26.25 -17.85
C TYR A 311 0.84 -25.93 -19.36
N ASN A 312 0.43 -24.72 -19.74
CA ASN A 312 0.52 -24.21 -21.11
C ASN A 312 1.77 -23.33 -21.34
N GLY A 313 2.52 -23.01 -20.28
CA GLY A 313 3.68 -22.12 -20.28
C GLY A 313 4.97 -22.84 -19.86
N PRO A 314 5.81 -22.24 -19.00
CA PRO A 314 7.12 -22.79 -18.63
C PRO A 314 7.05 -24.07 -17.78
N ASP A 315 5.89 -24.41 -17.20
CA ASP A 315 5.71 -25.59 -16.34
C ASP A 315 5.25 -26.84 -17.10
N GLN A 316 5.27 -26.81 -18.45
CA GLN A 316 4.82 -27.83 -19.41
C GLN A 316 4.52 -29.22 -18.81
N LEU A 317 3.39 -29.82 -19.21
CA LEU A 317 3.02 -31.17 -18.78
C LEU A 317 4.18 -32.17 -18.95
N PRO A 318 4.29 -33.17 -18.06
CA PRO A 318 5.24 -34.28 -18.20
C PRO A 318 5.17 -34.89 -19.60
N HIS A 319 6.25 -35.45 -20.12
CA HIS A 319 6.31 -36.09 -21.45
C HIS A 319 6.24 -35.16 -22.66
N THR A 320 6.26 -33.84 -22.47
CA THR A 320 6.40 -32.90 -23.59
C THR A 320 7.72 -33.18 -24.34
N GLY A 321 7.62 -33.49 -25.63
CA GLY A 321 8.73 -33.89 -26.50
C GLY A 321 8.89 -35.40 -26.70
N GLU A 322 8.24 -36.23 -25.89
CA GLU A 322 8.23 -37.70 -26.00
C GLU A 322 7.17 -38.20 -26.98
N TYR A 323 6.98 -39.53 -27.03
CA TYR A 323 6.01 -40.20 -27.90
C TYR A 323 5.05 -41.06 -27.09
N PHE A 324 3.75 -40.96 -27.38
CA PHE A 324 2.77 -41.96 -26.96
C PHE A 324 2.71 -43.08 -28.01
N ILE A 325 3.06 -44.29 -27.59
CA ILE A 325 3.06 -45.49 -28.41
C ILE A 325 1.71 -46.20 -28.21
N VAL A 326 0.95 -46.35 -29.29
CA VAL A 326 -0.32 -47.08 -29.26
C VAL A 326 -0.05 -48.56 -29.46
N ASP A 327 -0.35 -49.37 -28.46
CA ASP A 327 -0.11 -50.82 -28.49
C ASP A 327 -1.22 -51.55 -29.25
N ASN A 328 -2.47 -51.28 -28.89
CA ASN A 328 -3.66 -51.86 -29.52
C ASN A 328 -4.94 -51.10 -29.14
N PHE A 329 -5.99 -51.25 -29.95
CA PHE A 329 -7.34 -50.88 -29.53
C PHE A 329 -7.78 -51.77 -28.36
N ASP A 330 -8.32 -51.16 -27.30
CA ASP A 330 -8.67 -51.84 -26.07
C ASP A 330 -9.87 -51.14 -25.41
N GLU A 331 -11.00 -51.82 -25.33
CA GLU A 331 -12.20 -51.29 -24.67
C GLU A 331 -12.04 -51.05 -23.17
N ASN A 332 -11.02 -51.66 -22.55
CA ASN A 332 -10.64 -51.44 -21.15
C ASN A 332 -9.39 -50.57 -21.00
N GLY A 333 -8.84 -50.07 -22.12
CA GLY A 333 -7.63 -49.26 -22.14
C GLY A 333 -7.76 -48.00 -21.28
N ASN A 334 -6.63 -47.49 -20.80
CA ASN A 334 -6.59 -46.30 -19.93
C ASN A 334 -6.34 -45.01 -20.70
N TYR A 335 -6.36 -45.06 -22.04
CA TYR A 335 -6.12 -43.90 -22.89
C TYR A 335 -7.21 -43.72 -23.96
N MET A 336 -7.51 -42.45 -24.26
CA MET A 336 -8.28 -42.05 -25.44
C MET A 336 -7.39 -41.24 -26.37
N VAL A 337 -7.39 -41.59 -27.65
CA VAL A 337 -6.55 -40.94 -28.66
C VAL A 337 -7.42 -40.39 -29.78
N TRP A 338 -7.12 -39.17 -30.21
CA TRP A 338 -7.81 -38.54 -31.34
C TRP A 338 -7.64 -39.31 -32.63
N ASN A 339 -8.73 -39.40 -33.38
CA ASN A 339 -8.80 -40.04 -34.67
C ASN A 339 -7.93 -39.28 -35.69
N SER A 340 -6.83 -39.92 -36.11
CA SER A 340 -5.92 -39.40 -37.13
C SER A 340 -5.65 -40.47 -38.18
N PRO A 341 -5.20 -40.09 -39.40
CA PRO A 341 -4.93 -41.05 -40.47
C PRO A 341 -3.97 -42.18 -40.06
N TYR A 342 -3.03 -41.87 -39.15
CA TYR A 342 -2.11 -42.86 -38.60
C TYR A 342 -2.83 -43.92 -37.75
N ILE A 343 -3.77 -43.50 -36.89
CA ILE A 343 -4.57 -44.41 -36.06
C ILE A 343 -5.55 -45.21 -36.92
N GLU A 344 -6.17 -44.59 -37.93
CA GLU A 344 -7.09 -45.28 -38.85
C GLU A 344 -6.38 -46.38 -39.67
N SER A 345 -5.08 -46.23 -39.92
CA SER A 345 -4.28 -47.24 -40.61
C SER A 345 -3.90 -48.45 -39.74
N MET A 346 -4.13 -48.40 -38.41
CA MET A 346 -3.84 -49.52 -37.53
C MET A 346 -4.79 -50.69 -37.78
N GLN A 347 -4.25 -51.91 -37.69
CA GLN A 347 -5.05 -53.12 -37.72
C GLN A 347 -6.09 -53.09 -36.59
N GLY A 348 -7.37 -53.32 -36.94
CA GLY A 348 -8.48 -53.31 -35.99
C GLY A 348 -9.23 -51.97 -35.90
N ALA A 349 -8.75 -50.89 -36.53
CA ALA A 349 -9.41 -49.58 -36.47
C ALA A 349 -10.85 -49.60 -37.01
N ALA A 350 -11.08 -50.32 -38.11
CA ALA A 350 -12.40 -50.39 -38.76
C ALA A 350 -13.51 -51.04 -37.90
N VAL A 351 -13.14 -51.80 -36.87
CA VAL A 351 -14.08 -52.47 -35.95
C VAL A 351 -14.01 -51.93 -34.52
N ALA A 352 -13.10 -51.02 -34.24
CA ALA A 352 -12.95 -50.42 -32.93
C ALA A 352 -14.09 -49.42 -32.66
N LYS A 353 -14.57 -49.38 -31.42
CA LYS A 353 -15.54 -48.38 -30.97
C LYS A 353 -14.95 -46.98 -31.03
N ARG A 354 -15.79 -46.03 -31.41
CA ARG A 354 -15.46 -44.61 -31.54
C ARG A 354 -16.23 -43.81 -30.50
N TYR A 355 -15.62 -42.73 -30.03
CA TYR A 355 -16.15 -41.92 -28.94
C TYR A 355 -16.09 -40.43 -29.28
N ASP A 356 -17.07 -39.67 -28.82
CA ASP A 356 -17.01 -38.21 -28.76
C ASP A 356 -16.69 -37.73 -27.36
N ARG A 357 -15.93 -36.63 -27.30
CA ARG A 357 -15.51 -35.99 -26.05
C ARG A 357 -16.49 -34.89 -25.67
N GLU A 358 -17.02 -34.98 -24.46
CA GLU A 358 -17.79 -33.91 -23.82
C GLU A 358 -17.10 -33.43 -22.55
N ILE A 359 -17.16 -32.12 -22.26
CA ILE A 359 -16.63 -31.58 -21.01
C ILE A 359 -17.56 -32.03 -19.88
N GLU A 360 -17.02 -32.76 -18.91
CA GLU A 360 -17.78 -33.21 -17.74
C GLU A 360 -17.83 -32.09 -16.69
N LYS A 361 -16.66 -31.70 -16.20
CA LYS A 361 -16.52 -30.75 -15.10
C LYS A 361 -15.14 -30.11 -15.12
N TYR A 362 -15.06 -28.92 -14.53
CA TYR A 362 -13.80 -28.30 -14.15
C TYR A 362 -13.49 -28.63 -12.69
N ILE A 363 -12.32 -29.22 -12.43
CA ILE A 363 -11.91 -29.62 -11.08
C ILE A 363 -10.64 -28.87 -10.69
N SER A 364 -10.67 -28.29 -9.49
CA SER A 364 -9.52 -27.66 -8.86
C SER A 364 -8.85 -28.63 -7.87
N TYR A 365 -7.53 -28.78 -8.00
CA TYR A 365 -6.69 -29.42 -7.00
C TYR A 365 -6.10 -28.37 -6.09
N TYR A 366 -6.36 -28.48 -4.79
CA TYR A 366 -5.81 -27.57 -3.78
C TYR A 366 -4.63 -28.21 -3.07
N TYR A 367 -3.55 -27.44 -2.91
CA TYR A 367 -2.35 -27.88 -2.22
C TYR A 367 -1.72 -26.71 -1.46
N ASP A 368 -0.87 -27.03 -0.49
CA ASP A 368 -0.10 -26.03 0.24
C ASP A 368 1.18 -25.67 -0.53
N ALA A 369 1.49 -24.39 -0.63
CA ALA A 369 2.74 -23.86 -1.21
C ALA A 369 3.42 -22.87 -0.26
N GLN A 370 4.69 -22.58 -0.48
CA GLN A 370 5.39 -21.51 0.23
C GLN A 370 5.21 -20.18 -0.53
N GLY A 371 4.67 -19.19 0.17
CA GLY A 371 4.74 -17.81 -0.25
C GLY A 371 5.85 -17.09 0.49
N SER A 372 6.44 -16.07 -0.13
CA SER A 372 7.17 -15.03 0.58
C SER A 372 6.55 -13.66 0.34
N LEU A 373 6.73 -12.77 1.30
CA LEU A 373 6.43 -11.35 1.16
C LEU A 373 7.45 -10.55 1.96
N TYR A 374 7.75 -9.33 1.51
CA TYR A 374 8.60 -8.41 2.26
C TYR A 374 7.71 -7.55 3.15
N ALA A 375 7.80 -7.73 4.48
CA ALA A 375 6.99 -6.98 5.45
C ALA A 375 7.79 -6.70 6.72
N PRO A 376 7.32 -5.76 7.56
CA PRO A 376 7.85 -5.58 8.90
C PRO A 376 7.93 -6.89 9.67
N GLU A 377 9.00 -7.05 10.44
CA GLU A 377 9.09 -8.14 11.39
C GLU A 377 8.04 -7.96 12.50
N MET A 378 7.15 -8.94 12.60
CA MET A 378 6.13 -8.98 13.64
C MET A 378 6.70 -9.58 14.92
N LYS A 379 6.17 -9.17 16.07
CA LYS A 379 6.37 -9.87 17.34
C LYS A 379 5.84 -11.31 17.23
N PRO A 380 6.35 -12.24 18.06
CA PRO A 380 5.92 -13.63 18.03
C PRO A 380 4.39 -13.77 18.01
N ALA A 381 3.89 -14.47 17.01
CA ALA A 381 2.47 -14.70 16.84
C ALA A 381 1.94 -15.72 17.85
N ALA A 382 0.75 -15.49 18.40
CA ALA A 382 0.06 -16.50 19.20
C ALA A 382 -0.38 -17.69 18.34
N ASP A 383 -0.61 -18.83 18.98
CA ASP A 383 -0.88 -20.10 18.30
C ASP A 383 -2.05 -20.05 17.32
N TRP A 384 -3.09 -19.24 17.59
CA TRP A 384 -4.27 -19.18 16.74
C TRP A 384 -4.03 -18.44 15.41
N TYR A 385 -3.02 -17.56 15.33
CA TYR A 385 -2.75 -16.76 14.13
C TYR A 385 -1.32 -16.90 13.55
N LYS A 386 -0.46 -17.73 14.15
CA LYS A 386 0.91 -17.95 13.65
C LYS A 386 0.99 -18.49 12.23
N GLU A 387 -0.06 -19.16 11.76
CA GLU A 387 -0.14 -19.70 10.40
C GLU A 387 -0.76 -18.71 9.40
N LEU A 388 -1.28 -17.57 9.86
CA LEU A 388 -1.87 -16.58 8.94
C LEU A 388 -0.79 -15.95 8.06
N ASN A 389 -1.20 -15.53 6.87
CA ASN A 389 -0.43 -14.58 6.08
C ASN A 389 0.10 -13.43 6.97
N PRO A 390 1.40 -13.06 6.88
CA PRO A 390 1.99 -12.03 7.72
C PRO A 390 1.21 -10.70 7.76
N LEU A 391 0.56 -10.29 6.66
CA LEU A 391 -0.27 -9.09 6.64
C LEU A 391 -1.55 -9.21 7.49
N LEU A 392 -2.12 -10.41 7.61
CA LEU A 392 -3.25 -10.70 8.48
C LEU A 392 -2.84 -10.83 9.95
N GLN A 393 -1.54 -11.04 10.22
CA GLN A 393 -1.03 -11.08 11.60
C GLN A 393 -1.08 -9.71 12.28
N ILE A 394 -1.09 -8.60 11.53
CA ILE A 394 -1.21 -7.24 12.10
C ILE A 394 -2.57 -7.04 12.81
N PRO A 395 -3.72 -7.14 12.12
CA PRO A 395 -5.02 -7.06 12.79
C PRO A 395 -5.23 -8.19 13.81
N ALA A 396 -4.65 -9.39 13.60
CA ALA A 396 -4.73 -10.47 14.57
C ALA A 396 -3.97 -10.15 15.86
N TYR A 397 -2.80 -9.52 15.77
CA TYR A 397 -2.04 -9.05 16.93
C TYR A 397 -2.84 -8.03 17.74
N ILE A 398 -3.52 -7.09 17.07
CA ILE A 398 -4.39 -6.11 17.73
C ILE A 398 -5.52 -6.84 18.48
N ILE A 399 -6.19 -7.81 17.85
CA ILE A 399 -7.24 -8.61 18.49
C ILE A 399 -6.68 -9.44 19.66
N GLU A 400 -5.47 -9.96 19.54
CA GLU A 400 -4.83 -10.73 20.60
C GLU A 400 -4.57 -9.88 21.85
N HIS A 401 -4.13 -8.64 21.66
CA HIS A 401 -3.65 -7.76 22.72
C HIS A 401 -4.64 -6.66 23.14
N SER A 402 -5.75 -6.51 22.41
CA SER A 402 -6.83 -5.57 22.71
C SER A 402 -8.05 -6.35 23.19
N ASP A 403 -8.28 -6.34 24.50
CA ASP A 403 -9.63 -6.60 25.01
C ASP A 403 -10.54 -5.40 24.67
N SER A 404 -11.84 -5.57 24.89
CA SER A 404 -12.88 -4.60 24.50
C SER A 404 -12.61 -3.16 24.94
N ALA A 405 -12.12 -2.99 26.17
CA ALA A 405 -11.83 -1.67 26.74
C ALA A 405 -10.57 -1.02 26.14
N LYS A 406 -9.68 -1.82 25.52
CA LYS A 406 -8.43 -1.33 24.93
C LYS A 406 -8.58 -0.79 23.52
N VAL A 407 -9.61 -1.14 22.76
CA VAL A 407 -9.77 -0.62 21.38
C VAL A 407 -10.05 0.88 21.39
N ASP A 408 -10.94 1.32 22.27
CA ASP A 408 -11.24 2.75 22.48
C ASP A 408 -9.98 3.51 22.91
N GLN A 409 -9.22 2.94 23.85
CA GLN A 409 -7.94 3.49 24.30
C GLN A 409 -6.89 3.52 23.17
N LEU A 410 -6.82 2.48 22.34
CA LEU A 410 -5.90 2.40 21.20
C LEU A 410 -6.16 3.53 20.20
N ILE A 411 -7.44 3.79 19.89
CA ILE A 411 -7.85 4.89 19.01
C ILE A 411 -7.48 6.24 19.62
N ASP A 412 -7.70 6.41 20.94
CA ASP A 412 -7.40 7.65 21.64
C ASP A 412 -5.89 7.92 21.76
N GLU A 413 -5.09 6.89 22.05
CA GLU A 413 -3.63 6.95 22.06
C GLU A 413 -3.09 7.32 20.67
N LEU A 414 -3.56 6.64 19.61
CA LEU A 414 -3.15 6.93 18.24
C LEU A 414 -3.51 8.36 17.82
N TYR A 415 -4.73 8.81 18.13
CA TYR A 415 -5.15 10.19 17.88
C TYR A 415 -4.26 11.20 18.61
N GLY A 416 -3.95 10.97 19.89
CA GLY A 416 -3.08 11.83 20.69
C GLY A 416 -1.64 11.87 20.17
N ILE A 417 -1.15 10.76 19.61
CA ILE A 417 0.16 10.69 18.96
C ILE A 417 0.17 11.51 17.67
N LEU A 418 -0.79 11.27 16.76
CA LEU A 418 -0.82 11.88 15.42
C LEU A 418 -1.16 13.38 15.46
N PHE A 419 -2.11 13.78 16.30
CA PHE A 419 -2.63 15.15 16.37
C PHE A 419 -2.22 15.87 17.66
N GLY A 420 -1.12 15.41 18.28
CA GLY A 420 -0.53 15.97 19.49
C GLY A 420 0.29 17.24 19.25
N LYS A 421 1.28 17.45 20.12
CA LYS A 421 2.10 18.68 20.19
C LYS A 421 2.79 19.01 18.87
N GLU A 422 3.39 18.05 18.19
CA GLU A 422 4.14 18.28 16.95
C GLU A 422 3.23 18.78 15.82
N PHE A 423 2.07 18.15 15.64
CA PHE A 423 1.07 18.58 14.66
C PHE A 423 0.54 19.98 14.98
N ALA A 424 0.22 20.25 16.25
CA ALA A 424 -0.25 21.56 16.70
C ALA A 424 0.82 22.65 16.47
N ASN A 425 2.09 22.36 16.77
CA ASN A 425 3.20 23.26 16.53
C ASN A 425 3.39 23.55 15.04
N ALA A 426 3.42 22.52 14.20
CA ALA A 426 3.53 22.68 12.75
C ALA A 426 2.40 23.56 12.19
N SER A 427 1.16 23.29 12.63
CA SER A 427 -0.03 24.05 12.25
C SER A 427 0.10 25.53 12.64
N THR A 428 0.46 25.81 13.89
CA THR A 428 0.64 27.17 14.40
C THR A 428 1.75 27.92 13.66
N VAL A 429 2.89 27.25 13.43
CA VAL A 429 4.06 27.86 12.75
C VAL A 429 3.73 28.22 11.30
N LEU A 430 3.14 27.30 10.53
CA LEU A 430 2.73 27.59 9.15
C LEU A 430 1.62 28.65 9.07
N ASN A 431 0.70 28.65 10.03
CA ASN A 431 -0.33 29.69 10.08
C ASN A 431 0.25 31.09 10.41
N SER A 432 1.43 31.15 11.05
CA SER A 432 2.14 32.40 11.38
C SER A 432 2.99 32.99 10.25
N LEU A 433 3.02 32.35 9.07
CA LEU A 433 3.75 32.88 7.92
C LEU A 433 3.15 34.22 7.46
N ASP A 434 4.02 35.14 7.05
CA ASP A 434 3.64 36.37 6.38
C ASP A 434 3.15 36.03 4.97
N ALA A 435 1.86 36.26 4.70
CA ALA A 435 1.25 35.91 3.41
C ALA A 435 1.77 36.76 2.23
N THR A 436 2.48 37.86 2.50
CA THR A 436 3.06 38.71 1.45
C THR A 436 4.42 38.23 0.96
N LYS A 437 5.00 37.22 1.61
CA LYS A 437 6.35 36.71 1.30
C LYS A 437 6.28 35.24 0.92
N SER A 438 6.89 34.89 -0.21
CA SER A 438 7.10 33.50 -0.60
C SER A 438 8.16 32.81 0.26
N VAL A 439 8.11 31.48 0.25
CA VAL A 439 9.15 30.60 0.79
C VAL A 439 9.88 29.97 -0.39
N THR A 440 11.18 30.24 -0.49
CA THR A 440 12.03 29.60 -1.50
C THR A 440 12.47 28.21 -1.02
N ILE A 441 12.17 27.20 -1.83
CA ILE A 441 12.67 25.83 -1.68
C ILE A 441 13.79 25.64 -2.69
N ASP A 442 14.96 25.24 -2.20
CA ASP A 442 16.17 25.11 -2.99
C ASP A 442 16.03 24.00 -4.06
N LYS A 443 16.53 24.29 -5.26
CA LYS A 443 16.53 23.35 -6.40
C LYS A 443 17.15 21.98 -6.10
N GLN A 444 18.17 21.89 -5.24
CA GLN A 444 18.77 20.60 -4.87
C GLN A 444 17.79 19.77 -4.05
N LEU A 445 17.03 20.40 -3.15
CA LEU A 445 15.97 19.72 -2.42
C LEU A 445 14.86 19.26 -3.37
N ILE A 446 14.41 20.12 -4.29
CA ILE A 446 13.39 19.77 -5.30
C ILE A 446 13.86 18.60 -6.19
N LYS A 447 15.14 18.60 -6.57
CA LYS A 447 15.77 17.50 -7.30
C LYS A 447 15.82 16.23 -6.47
N ARG A 448 16.18 16.30 -5.18
CA ARG A 448 16.22 15.16 -4.28
C ARG A 448 14.83 14.56 -4.03
N LEU A 449 13.80 15.40 -3.99
CA LEU A 449 12.40 14.97 -3.92
C LEU A 449 11.88 14.36 -5.23
N GLY A 450 12.70 14.29 -6.29
CA GLY A 450 12.31 13.72 -7.58
C GLY A 450 11.32 14.58 -8.36
N MET A 451 11.20 15.86 -8.00
CA MET A 451 10.23 16.79 -8.58
C MET A 451 10.82 17.66 -9.70
N SER A 452 12.14 17.58 -9.92
CA SER A 452 12.87 18.32 -10.97
C SER A 452 13.30 17.41 -12.13
N GLY A 453 13.12 17.85 -13.39
CA GLY A 453 13.49 17.10 -14.59
C GLY A 453 12.65 17.46 -15.83
N GLU A 454 13.02 16.91 -16.99
CA GLU A 454 12.37 17.21 -18.29
C GLU A 454 10.88 16.79 -18.32
N ASP A 455 10.56 15.64 -17.71
CA ASP A 455 9.20 15.12 -17.55
C ASP A 455 8.67 15.24 -16.10
N ARG A 456 9.18 16.22 -15.33
CA ARG A 456 8.78 16.43 -13.93
C ARG A 456 8.07 17.77 -13.75
N ILE A 457 7.56 18.01 -12.53
CA ILE A 457 6.74 19.18 -12.19
C ILE A 457 7.53 20.48 -12.40
N PHE A 458 8.79 20.48 -11.97
CA PHE A 458 9.66 21.64 -12.05
C PHE A 458 10.78 21.42 -13.08
N PRO A 459 11.18 22.48 -13.80
CA PRO A 459 12.35 22.41 -14.67
C PRO A 459 13.61 22.01 -13.90
N LYS A 460 14.62 21.56 -14.65
CA LYS A 460 15.93 21.23 -14.06
C LYS A 460 16.54 22.48 -13.42
N ASP A 461 17.16 22.30 -12.25
CA ASP A 461 17.99 23.33 -11.59
C ASP A 461 17.25 24.65 -11.27
N THR A 462 15.95 24.58 -10.98
CA THR A 462 15.10 25.75 -10.67
C THR A 462 14.65 25.74 -9.21
N ASP A 463 14.82 26.87 -8.52
CA ASP A 463 14.28 27.08 -7.17
C ASP A 463 12.76 27.24 -7.25
N VAL A 464 12.05 26.79 -6.21
CA VAL A 464 10.58 26.81 -6.19
C VAL A 464 10.11 27.76 -5.10
N GLU A 465 9.28 28.72 -5.49
CA GLU A 465 8.63 29.62 -4.56
C GLU A 465 7.25 29.10 -4.17
N LEU A 466 7.06 28.85 -2.88
CA LEU A 466 5.79 28.43 -2.30
C LEU A 466 5.15 29.55 -1.51
N GLN A 467 3.83 29.70 -1.68
CA GLN A 467 3.03 30.63 -0.89
C GLN A 467 2.51 29.98 0.38
N LYS A 468 2.14 30.81 1.36
CA LYS A 468 1.59 30.37 2.64
C LYS A 468 0.43 29.38 2.48
N GLU A 469 -0.52 29.69 1.61
CA GLU A 469 -1.71 28.86 1.38
C GLU A 469 -1.33 27.48 0.82
N GLN A 470 -0.31 27.40 -0.03
CA GLN A 470 0.19 26.15 -0.59
C GLN A 470 0.79 25.26 0.51
N LEU A 471 1.57 25.84 1.42
CA LEU A 471 2.14 25.12 2.58
C LEU A 471 1.06 24.69 3.59
N LEU A 472 0.03 25.52 3.81
CA LEU A 472 -1.11 25.18 4.66
C LEU A 472 -1.96 24.04 4.10
N GLY A 473 -1.86 23.72 2.80
CA GLY A 473 -2.49 22.53 2.22
C GLY A 473 -2.07 21.23 2.91
N LEU A 474 -0.82 21.13 3.39
CA LEU A 474 -0.33 19.99 4.17
C LEU A 474 -1.04 19.85 5.52
N ILE A 475 -1.33 20.98 6.18
CA ILE A 475 -2.12 21.00 7.41
C ILE A 475 -3.58 20.70 7.09
N GLY A 476 -4.09 21.18 5.96
CA GLY A 476 -5.45 20.91 5.50
C GLY A 476 -5.77 19.42 5.40
N SER A 477 -4.94 18.64 4.70
CA SER A 477 -5.14 17.19 4.56
C SER A 477 -5.12 16.46 5.90
N MET A 478 -4.15 16.78 6.76
CA MET A 478 -4.05 16.21 8.10
C MET A 478 -5.23 16.62 9.00
N THR A 479 -5.78 17.83 8.84
CA THR A 479 -6.95 18.29 9.59
C THR A 479 -8.23 17.57 9.14
N VAL A 480 -8.40 17.27 7.85
CA VAL A 480 -9.49 16.40 7.38
C VAL A 480 -9.35 14.99 8.00
N ALA A 481 -8.14 14.43 8.01
CA ALA A 481 -7.89 13.13 8.65
C ALA A 481 -8.18 13.18 10.16
N LYS A 482 -7.81 14.27 10.84
CA LYS A 482 -8.15 14.52 12.25
C LYS A 482 -9.65 14.44 12.47
N GLY A 483 -10.46 15.14 11.67
CA GLY A 483 -11.91 15.10 11.81
C GLY A 483 -12.49 13.70 11.55
N ALA A 484 -11.92 12.93 10.61
CA ALA A 484 -12.32 11.53 10.41
C ALA A 484 -12.02 10.64 11.65
N PHE A 485 -10.86 10.82 12.29
CA PHE A 485 -10.56 10.14 13.55
C PHE A 485 -11.50 10.56 14.68
N GLU A 486 -11.88 11.84 14.74
CA GLU A 486 -12.84 12.31 15.74
C GLU A 486 -14.23 11.70 15.54
N LEU A 487 -14.67 11.54 14.29
CA LEU A 487 -15.89 10.80 13.99
C LEU A 487 -15.81 9.36 14.53
N VAL A 488 -14.68 8.67 14.33
CA VAL A 488 -14.46 7.34 14.90
C VAL A 488 -14.48 7.39 16.44
N GLN A 489 -13.76 8.33 17.07
CA GLN A 489 -13.73 8.52 18.52
C GLN A 489 -15.09 8.87 19.15
N SER A 490 -16.07 9.30 18.36
CA SER A 490 -17.42 9.57 18.84
C SER A 490 -18.20 8.30 19.17
N TYR A 491 -17.75 7.14 18.67
CA TYR A 491 -18.33 5.82 18.90
C TYR A 491 -17.47 4.98 19.85
N SER A 492 -18.10 4.06 20.58
CA SER A 492 -17.40 3.06 21.37
C SER A 492 -17.22 1.77 20.57
N PHE A 493 -16.02 1.20 20.64
CA PHE A 493 -15.66 -0.09 20.10
C PHE A 493 -15.52 -1.14 21.20
N ASN A 494 -16.10 -0.87 22.37
CA ASN A 494 -16.10 -1.76 23.51
C ASN A 494 -16.90 -3.05 23.20
N THR A 495 -16.23 -4.06 22.68
CA THR A 495 -16.71 -5.45 22.62
C THR A 495 -15.56 -6.44 22.72
N ASP A 496 -15.77 -7.61 23.35
CA ASP A 496 -14.71 -8.61 23.43
C ASP A 496 -14.40 -9.15 22.03
N LEU A 497 -13.20 -8.85 21.54
CA LEU A 497 -12.72 -9.27 20.22
C LEU A 497 -12.29 -10.75 20.18
N ASN A 498 -12.32 -11.49 21.29
CA ASN A 498 -12.03 -12.93 21.32
C ASN A 498 -12.89 -13.74 20.34
N ILE A 499 -14.11 -13.27 20.04
CA ILE A 499 -14.98 -13.87 19.01
C ILE A 499 -14.33 -13.90 17.62
N LEU A 500 -13.35 -13.01 17.38
CA LEU A 500 -12.59 -12.92 16.14
C LEU A 500 -11.30 -13.77 16.14
N LYS A 501 -10.94 -14.45 17.25
CA LYS A 501 -9.70 -15.24 17.38
C LYS A 501 -9.75 -16.63 16.76
N TRP A 502 -10.00 -16.72 15.46
CA TRP A 502 -9.97 -17.96 14.69
C TRP A 502 -9.06 -17.77 13.48
N ASN A 503 -8.61 -18.86 12.87
CA ASN A 503 -7.81 -18.75 11.65
C ASN A 503 -8.70 -18.28 10.49
N TRP A 504 -8.59 -17.00 10.09
CA TRP A 504 -9.42 -16.39 9.03
C TRP A 504 -9.26 -16.98 7.64
N GLU A 505 -8.21 -17.78 7.44
CA GLU A 505 -7.96 -18.49 6.19
C GLU A 505 -8.57 -19.91 6.20
N LYS A 506 -9.11 -20.36 7.35
CA LYS A 506 -9.80 -21.63 7.55
C LYS A 506 -11.26 -21.38 7.93
N GLU A 507 -12.17 -21.55 6.96
CA GLU A 507 -13.60 -21.25 7.13
C GLU A 507 -14.30 -22.10 8.22
N ASP A 508 -13.76 -23.27 8.58
CA ASP A 508 -14.37 -24.22 9.52
C ASP A 508 -14.22 -23.86 11.03
N GLU A 509 -13.49 -22.80 11.37
CA GLU A 509 -13.18 -22.43 12.78
C GLU A 509 -14.10 -21.35 13.38
N ILE A 510 -14.78 -20.55 12.55
CA ILE A 510 -15.60 -19.44 13.04
C ILE A 510 -16.75 -19.92 13.95
N LEU A 511 -17.41 -21.02 13.57
CA LEU A 511 -18.52 -21.60 14.32
C LEU A 511 -18.08 -22.23 15.65
N LYS A 512 -16.84 -22.75 15.73
CA LYS A 512 -16.29 -23.31 16.97
C LYS A 512 -16.07 -22.22 18.01
N ASN A 513 -15.58 -21.05 17.60
CA ASN A 513 -15.36 -19.92 18.50
C ASN A 513 -16.65 -19.28 19.00
N LEU A 514 -17.68 -19.22 18.15
CA LEU A 514 -19.05 -18.85 18.55
C LEU A 514 -19.64 -19.82 19.59
N GLY A 515 -19.07 -21.01 19.75
CA GLY A 515 -19.44 -21.96 20.81
C GLY A 515 -19.25 -21.44 22.25
N SER A 516 -18.48 -20.37 22.44
CA SER A 516 -18.26 -19.72 23.74
C SER A 516 -19.12 -18.46 23.97
N TYR A 517 -19.98 -18.11 22.99
CA TYR A 517 -20.75 -16.87 22.97
C TYR A 517 -21.52 -16.62 24.28
N ASN A 518 -21.27 -15.46 24.88
CA ASN A 518 -21.87 -15.03 26.14
C ASN A 518 -22.01 -13.50 26.18
N GLN A 519 -22.57 -12.98 27.28
CA GLN A 519 -22.85 -11.56 27.45
C GLN A 519 -21.62 -10.65 27.27
N LYS A 520 -20.41 -11.08 27.68
CA LYS A 520 -19.18 -10.29 27.51
C LYS A 520 -18.72 -10.20 26.07
N GLN A 521 -19.16 -11.11 25.20
CA GLN A 521 -18.82 -11.14 23.77
C GLN A 521 -19.92 -10.53 22.90
N ASP A 522 -21.07 -10.20 23.48
CA ASP A 522 -22.18 -9.65 22.73
C ASP A 522 -21.97 -8.15 22.41
N PRO A 523 -21.80 -7.76 21.13
CA PRO A 523 -21.58 -6.37 20.78
C PRO A 523 -22.79 -5.46 21.07
N PHE A 524 -24.02 -6.00 21.10
CA PHE A 524 -25.22 -5.23 21.46
C PHE A 524 -25.23 -4.88 22.95
N ASN A 525 -24.96 -5.85 23.82
CA ASN A 525 -24.86 -5.64 25.27
C ASN A 525 -23.70 -4.71 25.66
N ASN A 526 -22.55 -4.80 24.97
CA ASN A 526 -21.36 -4.06 25.35
C ASN A 526 -21.31 -2.62 24.82
N GLY A 527 -22.27 -2.22 23.97
CA GLY A 527 -22.33 -0.88 23.41
C GLY A 527 -21.38 -0.65 22.23
N PHE A 528 -21.06 -1.70 21.46
CA PHE A 528 -20.29 -1.55 20.22
C PHE A 528 -21.04 -0.64 19.23
N LEU A 529 -20.32 0.32 18.65
CA LEU A 529 -20.84 1.44 17.85
C LEU A 529 -21.90 2.28 18.56
N LYS A 530 -22.01 2.23 19.89
CA LYS A 530 -22.82 3.17 20.66
C LYS A 530 -22.09 4.50 20.76
N GLY A 531 -22.83 5.59 20.94
CA GLY A 531 -22.22 6.90 21.16
C GLY A 531 -21.39 6.93 22.45
N ARG A 532 -20.15 7.37 22.32
CA ARG A 532 -19.17 7.55 23.41
C ARG A 532 -18.97 9.02 23.75
N ASN A 533 -18.86 9.88 22.73
CA ASN A 533 -18.60 11.31 22.92
C ASN A 533 -19.28 12.16 21.83
N PRO A 534 -20.40 12.85 22.15
CA PRO A 534 -21.09 13.68 21.17
C PRO A 534 -20.28 14.91 20.75
N GLN A 535 -19.38 15.43 21.60
CA GLN A 535 -18.53 16.56 21.24
C GLN A 535 -17.57 16.20 20.09
N LYS A 536 -17.17 14.93 19.98
CA LYS A 536 -16.30 14.47 18.90
C LYS A 536 -16.98 14.50 17.52
N ILE A 537 -18.31 14.43 17.44
CA ILE A 537 -19.05 14.68 16.20
C ILE A 537 -18.94 16.15 15.78
N VAL A 538 -19.09 17.07 16.74
CA VAL A 538 -18.98 18.52 16.49
C VAL A 538 -17.57 18.85 16.03
N ASN A 539 -16.55 18.38 16.75
CA ASN A 539 -15.16 18.61 16.37
C ASN A 539 -14.85 18.01 14.98
N ALA A 540 -15.35 16.80 14.69
CA ALA A 540 -15.15 16.16 13.40
C ALA A 540 -15.68 17.00 12.24
N LYS A 541 -16.87 17.58 12.40
CA LYS A 541 -17.47 18.50 11.44
C LYS A 541 -16.59 19.74 11.25
N ASP A 542 -16.19 20.37 12.34
CA ASP A 542 -15.39 21.61 12.31
C ASP A 542 -14.02 21.38 11.65
N ASP A 543 -13.33 20.30 12.01
CA ASP A 543 -12.01 19.97 11.46
C ASP A 543 -12.08 19.53 9.99
N ILE A 544 -13.12 18.81 9.56
CA ILE A 544 -13.31 18.48 8.13
C ILE A 544 -13.56 19.75 7.32
N VAL A 545 -14.43 20.66 7.78
CA VAL A 545 -14.70 21.92 7.08
C VAL A 545 -13.43 22.78 7.02
N LYS A 546 -12.75 22.94 8.15
CA LYS A 546 -11.50 23.71 8.24
C LYS A 546 -10.41 23.12 7.36
N GLY A 547 -10.23 21.80 7.38
CA GLY A 547 -9.23 21.11 6.56
C GLY A 547 -9.53 21.27 5.06
N ALA A 548 -10.79 21.13 4.66
CA ALA A 548 -11.21 21.36 3.29
C ALA A 548 -11.03 22.83 2.85
N ASP A 549 -11.30 23.81 3.71
CA ASP A 549 -11.05 25.23 3.42
C ASP A 549 -9.57 25.49 3.13
N LEU A 550 -8.66 24.90 3.91
CA LEU A 550 -7.22 25.00 3.68
C LEU A 550 -6.81 24.34 2.35
N LEU A 551 -7.38 23.17 2.01
CA LEU A 551 -7.11 22.49 0.74
C LEU A 551 -7.62 23.29 -0.46
N LEU A 552 -8.80 23.90 -0.36
CA LEU A 552 -9.37 24.75 -1.41
C LEU A 552 -8.54 26.03 -1.61
N ALA A 553 -8.08 26.64 -0.51
CA ALA A 553 -7.18 27.79 -0.56
C ALA A 553 -5.82 27.42 -1.19
N ALA A 554 -5.25 26.27 -0.83
CA ALA A 554 -4.02 25.76 -1.41
C ALA A 554 -4.17 25.52 -2.92
N TYR A 555 -5.25 24.86 -3.34
CA TYR A 555 -5.55 24.63 -4.76
C TYR A 555 -5.65 25.96 -5.52
N LYS A 556 -6.42 26.93 -4.99
CA LYS A 556 -6.54 28.26 -5.60
C LYS A 556 -5.18 28.95 -5.72
N SER A 557 -4.36 28.89 -4.68
CA SER A 557 -3.01 29.45 -4.69
C SER A 557 -2.09 28.77 -5.70
N LEU A 558 -2.25 27.47 -5.96
CA LEU A 558 -1.51 26.76 -7.01
C LEU A 558 -1.98 27.15 -8.42
N THR A 559 -3.28 27.25 -8.66
CA THR A 559 -3.82 27.63 -9.98
C THR A 559 -3.54 29.09 -10.33
N ASP A 560 -3.55 29.97 -9.33
CA ASP A 560 -3.30 31.41 -9.49
C ASP A 560 -1.79 31.73 -9.43
N SER A 561 -0.93 30.73 -9.21
CA SER A 561 0.51 30.92 -9.04
C SER A 561 1.17 31.50 -10.30
N GLU A 562 1.93 32.58 -10.12
CA GLU A 562 2.79 33.17 -11.16
C GLU A 562 4.07 32.37 -11.37
N THR A 563 4.53 31.61 -10.36
CA THR A 563 5.82 30.90 -10.35
C THR A 563 5.72 29.47 -10.88
N LEU A 564 4.51 28.90 -10.91
CA LEU A 564 4.30 27.56 -11.49
C LEU A 564 4.28 27.60 -13.03
N PRO A 565 4.98 26.68 -13.72
CA PRO A 565 4.95 26.58 -15.17
C PRO A 565 3.52 26.43 -15.72
N ALA A 566 3.21 27.09 -16.84
CA ALA A 566 1.88 27.06 -17.45
C ALA A 566 1.36 25.63 -17.70
N LYS A 567 2.21 24.76 -18.27
CA LYS A 567 1.91 23.33 -18.50
C LYS A 567 1.57 22.58 -17.21
N ALA A 568 2.26 22.89 -16.10
CA ALA A 568 1.99 22.26 -14.81
C ALA A 568 0.62 22.71 -14.25
N LYS A 569 0.27 23.99 -14.43
CA LYS A 569 -1.07 24.51 -14.07
C LYS A 569 -2.17 23.90 -14.93
N GLU A 570 -1.95 23.77 -16.24
CA GLU A 570 -2.88 23.13 -17.16
C GLU A 570 -3.13 21.66 -16.78
N GLU A 571 -2.08 20.89 -16.52
CA GLU A 571 -2.20 19.50 -16.07
C GLU A 571 -2.83 19.40 -14.66
N LEU A 572 -2.53 20.34 -13.75
CA LEU A 572 -3.20 20.41 -12.45
C LEU A 572 -4.71 20.58 -12.61
N VAL A 573 -5.15 21.56 -13.40
CA VAL A 573 -6.57 21.82 -13.65
C VAL A 573 -7.22 20.61 -14.32
N LYS A 574 -6.60 20.08 -15.38
CA LYS A 574 -7.10 18.93 -16.13
C LYS A 574 -7.29 17.68 -15.27
N ASN A 575 -6.37 17.41 -14.34
CA ASN A 575 -6.39 16.18 -13.54
C ASN A 575 -7.07 16.35 -12.17
N ILE A 576 -7.23 17.57 -11.64
CA ILE A 576 -7.65 17.79 -10.23
C ILE A 576 -8.87 18.72 -10.11
N ALA A 577 -9.31 19.44 -11.15
CA ALA A 577 -10.48 20.34 -11.04
C ALA A 577 -11.75 19.63 -10.54
N PHE A 578 -12.00 18.39 -10.95
CA PHE A 578 -13.13 17.62 -10.44
C PHE A 578 -12.97 17.26 -8.95
N ILE A 579 -11.74 16.99 -8.48
CA ILE A 579 -11.43 16.74 -7.07
C ILE A 579 -11.70 17.99 -6.25
N GLN A 580 -11.30 19.17 -6.74
CA GLN A 580 -11.61 20.44 -6.08
C GLN A 580 -13.12 20.65 -5.94
N ALA A 581 -13.88 20.41 -7.02
CA ALA A 581 -15.33 20.51 -6.99
C ALA A 581 -15.97 19.55 -5.97
N MET A 582 -15.49 18.30 -5.90
CA MET A 582 -15.93 17.32 -4.90
C MET A 582 -15.57 17.75 -3.47
N VAL A 583 -14.35 18.23 -3.22
CA VAL A 583 -13.92 18.70 -1.90
C VAL A 583 -14.80 19.85 -1.42
N LYS A 584 -15.08 20.82 -2.30
CA LYS A 584 -16.00 21.92 -1.99
C LYS A 584 -17.40 21.42 -1.69
N GLU A 585 -17.92 20.52 -2.52
CA GLU A 585 -19.26 19.97 -2.36
C GLU A 585 -19.41 19.18 -1.04
N ILE A 586 -18.41 18.38 -0.67
CA ILE A 586 -18.37 17.67 0.61
C ILE A 586 -18.29 18.67 1.77
N ARG A 587 -17.40 19.66 1.68
CA ARG A 587 -17.23 20.70 2.69
C ARG A 587 -18.53 21.44 2.96
N ASP A 588 -19.19 21.93 1.91
CA ASP A 588 -20.44 22.68 2.03
C ASP A 588 -21.56 21.76 2.54
N ALA A 589 -21.62 20.51 2.07
CA ALA A 589 -22.59 19.54 2.56
C ALA A 589 -22.43 19.21 4.05
N VAL A 590 -21.20 19.09 4.55
CA VAL A 590 -20.88 18.89 5.96
C VAL A 590 -21.26 20.12 6.79
N ALA A 591 -20.91 21.32 6.31
CA ALA A 591 -21.22 22.57 6.99
C ALA A 591 -22.74 22.80 7.12
N GLU A 592 -23.49 22.54 6.04
CA GLU A 592 -24.93 22.80 5.94
C GLU A 592 -25.80 21.62 6.38
N GLY A 593 -25.24 20.41 6.50
CA GLY A 593 -25.98 19.20 6.83
C GLY A 593 -26.87 18.70 5.70
N ARG A 594 -26.40 18.81 4.45
CA ARG A 594 -27.14 18.37 3.25
C ARG A 594 -26.48 17.16 2.57
N LYS A 595 -27.09 16.72 1.47
CA LYS A 595 -26.49 15.71 0.59
C LYS A 595 -25.36 16.33 -0.25
N ALA A 596 -24.22 15.65 -0.27
CA ALA A 596 -23.10 15.92 -1.16
C ALA A 596 -23.22 15.07 -2.43
N ASN A 597 -23.12 15.70 -3.61
CA ASN A 597 -23.03 15.01 -4.90
C ASN A 597 -21.57 14.67 -5.25
N ILE A 598 -21.23 13.39 -5.28
CA ILE A 598 -19.86 12.90 -5.55
C ILE A 598 -19.54 12.90 -7.06
N LEU A 599 -20.55 12.97 -7.93
CA LEU A 599 -20.34 13.00 -9.39
C LEU A 599 -20.13 14.42 -9.94
N ILE A 600 -19.99 15.42 -9.07
CA ILE A 600 -19.72 16.81 -9.48
C ILE A 600 -18.32 16.97 -10.07
N GLY A 601 -18.12 18.03 -10.86
CA GLY A 601 -16.85 18.39 -11.46
C GLY A 601 -16.72 17.95 -12.91
N GLU A 602 -16.21 18.84 -13.75
CA GLU A 602 -15.97 18.53 -15.15
C GLU A 602 -14.93 17.41 -15.29
N ASN A 603 -15.15 16.48 -16.22
CA ASN A 603 -14.27 15.32 -16.44
C ASN A 603 -14.14 14.33 -15.27
N ASN A 604 -15.04 14.37 -14.28
CA ASN A 604 -15.06 13.38 -13.20
C ASN A 604 -15.11 11.95 -13.78
N PRO A 605 -14.08 11.11 -13.55
CA PRO A 605 -14.01 9.76 -14.13
C PRO A 605 -15.11 8.83 -13.60
N LEU A 606 -15.69 9.14 -12.43
CA LEU A 606 -16.80 8.38 -11.86
C LEU A 606 -18.13 8.62 -12.61
N ALA A 607 -18.26 9.75 -13.31
CA ALA A 607 -19.46 10.14 -14.04
C ALA A 607 -19.42 9.76 -15.54
N LYS A 608 -18.37 9.05 -15.98
CA LYS A 608 -18.17 8.65 -17.39
C LYS A 608 -18.35 7.15 -17.59
N PRO A 609 -18.84 6.71 -18.77
CA PRO A 609 -18.80 5.30 -19.12
C PRO A 609 -17.35 4.80 -19.19
N PRO A 610 -17.05 3.59 -18.67
CA PRO A 610 -15.74 3.00 -18.83
C PRO A 610 -15.41 2.82 -20.33
N VAL A 611 -14.16 3.10 -20.71
CA VAL A 611 -13.67 2.84 -22.07
C VAL A 611 -13.31 1.36 -22.15
N TYR A 612 -14.06 0.58 -22.93
CA TYR A 612 -13.72 -0.82 -23.20
C TYR A 612 -12.77 -0.93 -24.39
N PRO A 613 -11.80 -1.86 -24.36
CA PRO A 613 -11.08 -2.25 -25.57
C PRO A 613 -12.08 -2.76 -26.63
N GLU A 614 -11.78 -2.56 -27.91
CA GLU A 614 -12.62 -3.05 -29.00
C GLU A 614 -12.78 -4.58 -28.89
N PRO A 615 -14.02 -5.10 -28.92
CA PRO A 615 -14.26 -6.54 -28.90
C PRO A 615 -13.77 -7.17 -30.22
N LEU A 616 -13.47 -8.47 -30.17
CA LEU A 616 -13.12 -9.22 -31.37
C LEU A 616 -14.30 -9.21 -32.37
N PRO A 617 -14.05 -9.29 -33.68
CA PRO A 617 -15.10 -9.29 -34.69
C PRO A 617 -16.15 -10.37 -34.40
N GLY A 618 -17.41 -9.95 -34.20
CA GLY A 618 -18.54 -10.83 -33.91
C GLY A 618 -18.95 -10.94 -32.44
N GLU A 619 -18.22 -10.33 -31.51
CA GLU A 619 -18.64 -10.24 -30.11
C GLU A 619 -19.47 -8.97 -29.83
N PRO A 620 -20.59 -9.06 -29.09
CA PRO A 620 -21.36 -7.88 -28.71
C PRO A 620 -20.56 -7.01 -27.73
N HIS A 621 -20.57 -5.70 -27.95
CA HIS A 621 -20.06 -4.75 -26.96
C HIS A 621 -20.86 -4.91 -25.65
N PRO A 622 -20.20 -5.15 -24.50
CA PRO A 622 -20.91 -5.08 -23.22
C PRO A 622 -21.44 -3.65 -23.04
N THR A 623 -22.70 -3.52 -22.65
CA THR A 623 -23.27 -2.20 -22.33
C THR A 623 -22.50 -1.61 -21.14
N PRO A 624 -21.89 -0.41 -21.27
CA PRO A 624 -21.16 0.20 -20.17
C PRO A 624 -22.06 0.39 -18.97
N VAL A 625 -21.62 -0.09 -17.81
CA VAL A 625 -22.26 0.17 -16.52
C VAL A 625 -21.48 1.28 -15.82
N TYR A 626 -22.13 2.40 -15.56
CA TYR A 626 -21.51 3.56 -14.91
C TYR A 626 -22.51 4.31 -14.03
N LEU A 627 -21.99 5.12 -13.12
CA LEU A 627 -22.79 5.87 -12.15
C LEU A 627 -23.48 7.06 -12.82
N THR A 628 -24.79 7.17 -12.60
CA THR A 628 -25.60 8.34 -13.00
C THR A 628 -25.97 9.20 -11.81
N LYS A 629 -25.90 8.65 -10.60
CA LYS A 629 -26.10 9.38 -9.35
C LYS A 629 -25.26 8.79 -8.23
N PHE A 630 -24.57 9.64 -7.48
CA PHE A 630 -23.91 9.26 -6.22
C PHE A 630 -23.99 10.43 -5.24
N GLU A 631 -24.90 10.33 -4.27
CA GLU A 631 -25.07 11.32 -3.20
C GLU A 631 -24.85 10.70 -1.82
N ILE A 632 -24.30 11.47 -0.89
CA ILE A 632 -24.14 11.09 0.52
C ILE A 632 -24.72 12.20 1.41
N ASP A 633 -25.65 11.86 2.29
CA ASP A 633 -26.26 12.74 3.28
C ASP A 633 -25.30 12.98 4.44
N MET A 634 -24.56 14.09 4.37
CA MET A 634 -23.58 14.44 5.39
C MET A 634 -24.25 14.86 6.70
N GLY A 635 -25.48 15.37 6.67
CA GLY A 635 -26.25 15.66 7.88
C GLY A 635 -26.45 14.40 8.74
N LYS A 636 -26.76 13.28 8.09
CA LYS A 636 -26.90 11.97 8.76
C LYS A 636 -25.57 11.38 9.21
N VAL A 637 -24.52 11.46 8.38
CA VAL A 637 -23.17 10.97 8.75
C VAL A 637 -22.67 11.62 10.04
N PHE A 638 -22.89 12.93 10.21
CA PHE A 638 -22.52 13.70 11.39
C PHE A 638 -23.65 13.81 12.43
N THR A 639 -24.57 12.84 12.45
CA THR A 639 -25.55 12.70 13.53
C THR A 639 -25.01 11.75 14.61
N TYR A 640 -25.07 12.18 15.87
CA TYR A 640 -24.62 11.37 17.00
C TYR A 640 -25.41 10.05 17.09
N GLU A 641 -24.70 8.94 17.30
CA GLU A 641 -25.24 7.57 17.29
C GLU A 641 -25.89 7.10 15.98
N TYR A 642 -25.69 7.79 14.86
CA TYR A 642 -26.33 7.38 13.60
C TYR A 642 -25.93 5.95 13.18
N PHE A 643 -24.66 5.58 13.37
CA PHE A 643 -24.11 4.27 13.00
C PHE A 643 -24.22 3.19 14.09
N LYS A 644 -25.06 3.38 15.13
CA LYS A 644 -25.20 2.36 16.17
C LYS A 644 -25.82 1.07 15.64
N LEU A 645 -25.44 -0.07 16.23
CA LEU A 645 -25.89 -1.39 15.79
C LEU A 645 -27.42 -1.53 15.74
N SER A 646 -28.16 -0.92 16.66
CA SER A 646 -29.63 -0.99 16.64
C SER A 646 -30.28 -0.33 15.42
N ASN A 647 -29.54 0.48 14.65
CA ASN A 647 -30.00 1.06 13.39
C ASN A 647 -29.67 0.16 12.19
N LEU A 648 -28.75 -0.80 12.36
CA LEU A 648 -28.28 -1.74 11.33
C LEU A 648 -29.03 -3.08 11.36
N PHE A 649 -29.69 -3.38 12.47
CA PHE A 649 -30.42 -4.62 12.70
C PHE A 649 -31.88 -4.33 13.02
N GLU A 650 -32.75 -5.27 12.64
CA GLU A 650 -34.09 -5.28 13.21
C GLU A 650 -34.04 -5.72 14.67
N MET A 651 -34.79 -5.03 15.52
CA MET A 651 -34.73 -5.21 16.97
C MET A 651 -36.05 -5.75 17.52
N ASP A 652 -35.97 -6.57 18.56
CA ASP A 652 -37.06 -6.94 19.45
C ASP A 652 -36.71 -6.42 20.86
N GLY A 653 -37.31 -5.28 21.24
CA GLY A 653 -36.87 -4.51 22.39
C GLY A 653 -35.42 -4.04 22.25
N SER A 654 -34.54 -4.44 23.18
CA SER A 654 -33.12 -4.11 23.18
C SER A 654 -32.22 -5.17 22.52
N LYS A 655 -32.81 -6.24 21.97
CA LYS A 655 -32.10 -7.39 21.39
C LYS A 655 -32.31 -7.41 19.87
N PRO A 656 -31.36 -7.94 19.08
CA PRO A 656 -31.62 -8.21 17.67
C PRO A 656 -32.76 -9.23 17.53
N LYS A 657 -33.66 -8.97 16.59
CA LYS A 657 -34.79 -9.86 16.30
C LYS A 657 -34.28 -11.13 15.62
N ILE A 658 -34.67 -12.28 16.16
CA ILE A 658 -34.40 -13.60 15.58
C ILE A 658 -35.64 -14.07 14.85
N TYR A 659 -35.47 -14.42 13.58
CA TYR A 659 -36.52 -14.97 12.73
C TYR A 659 -36.52 -16.50 12.79
N ASP A 660 -37.71 -17.07 12.95
CA ASP A 660 -37.89 -18.52 12.97
C ASP A 660 -37.69 -19.15 11.58
N ALA A 661 -37.28 -20.42 11.63
CA ALA A 661 -37.09 -21.32 10.51
C ALA A 661 -38.42 -21.75 9.87
N ASN A 662 -39.14 -20.85 9.18
CA ASN A 662 -40.33 -21.25 8.39
C ASN A 662 -39.91 -21.99 7.09
N GLY A 663 -39.21 -23.12 7.23
CA GLY A 663 -38.62 -23.89 6.12
C GLY A 663 -37.20 -23.47 5.72
N SER A 664 -36.62 -22.47 6.40
CA SER A 664 -35.24 -21.99 6.25
C SER A 664 -34.43 -22.15 7.54
N VAL A 665 -33.15 -21.77 7.57
CA VAL A 665 -32.35 -21.69 8.81
C VAL A 665 -32.79 -20.45 9.60
N PRO A 666 -32.92 -20.47 10.95
CA PRO A 666 -33.18 -19.26 11.74
C PRO A 666 -32.13 -18.19 11.45
N TYR A 667 -32.46 -16.91 11.53
CA TYR A 667 -31.52 -15.85 11.15
C TYR A 667 -31.75 -14.53 11.88
N MET A 668 -30.71 -13.68 11.91
CA MET A 668 -30.82 -12.25 12.24
C MET A 668 -30.79 -11.44 10.95
N ASN A 669 -31.64 -10.41 10.84
CA ASN A 669 -31.68 -9.57 9.64
C ASN A 669 -30.76 -8.34 9.79
N LEU A 670 -29.68 -8.29 9.01
CA LEU A 670 -28.88 -7.08 8.83
C LEU A 670 -29.53 -6.24 7.72
N THR A 671 -30.17 -5.14 8.11
CA THR A 671 -30.90 -4.24 7.20
C THR A 671 -29.95 -3.26 6.50
N LEU A 672 -28.87 -3.79 5.93
CA LEU A 672 -27.81 -2.99 5.33
C LEU A 672 -28.31 -2.13 4.18
N LYS A 673 -29.17 -2.66 3.30
CA LYS A 673 -29.75 -1.89 2.18
C LYS A 673 -30.57 -0.73 2.71
N ARG A 674 -31.53 -1.00 3.59
CA ARG A 674 -32.38 0.04 4.18
C ARG A 674 -31.55 1.10 4.90
N PHE A 675 -30.55 0.69 5.67
CA PHE A 675 -29.67 1.60 6.39
C PHE A 675 -28.81 2.45 5.43
N MET A 676 -28.18 1.83 4.44
CA MET A 676 -27.35 2.53 3.46
C MET A 676 -28.17 3.47 2.58
N ASP A 677 -29.34 3.04 2.10
CA ASP A 677 -30.25 3.86 1.28
C ASP A 677 -30.78 5.09 2.04
N ASP A 678 -30.73 5.08 3.38
CA ASP A 678 -31.18 6.20 4.22
C ASP A 678 -30.24 7.42 4.10
N PHE A 679 -28.93 7.20 3.89
CA PHE A 679 -27.95 8.30 3.80
C PHE A 679 -27.07 8.25 2.54
N VAL A 680 -27.12 7.20 1.73
CA VAL A 680 -26.39 7.10 0.46
C VAL A 680 -27.36 6.82 -0.67
N THR A 681 -27.21 7.52 -1.79
CA THR A 681 -27.97 7.26 -3.01
C THR A 681 -27.01 6.98 -4.14
N VAL A 682 -26.93 5.72 -4.59
CA VAL A 682 -26.15 5.30 -5.76
C VAL A 682 -27.10 4.81 -6.84
N LYS A 683 -26.98 5.34 -8.06
CA LYS A 683 -27.70 4.83 -9.23
C LYS A 683 -26.74 4.60 -10.38
N PHE A 684 -26.91 3.45 -11.03
CA PHE A 684 -26.27 3.14 -12.30
C PHE A 684 -27.23 3.42 -13.46
N ASN A 685 -26.67 3.59 -14.66
CA ASN A 685 -27.44 3.74 -15.89
C ASN A 685 -28.33 2.52 -16.22
N ASN A 686 -28.02 1.35 -15.68
CA ASN A 686 -28.82 0.13 -15.82
C ASN A 686 -29.81 -0.11 -14.65
N ASN A 687 -29.98 0.87 -13.75
CA ASN A 687 -30.79 0.77 -12.53
C ASN A 687 -30.39 -0.37 -11.56
N SER A 688 -29.16 -0.88 -11.65
CA SER A 688 -28.68 -1.88 -10.69
C SER A 688 -28.55 -1.29 -9.28
N GLU A 689 -28.90 -2.11 -8.29
CA GLU A 689 -28.74 -1.79 -6.87
C GLU A 689 -27.37 -2.27 -6.38
N VAL A 690 -26.76 -1.50 -5.47
CA VAL A 690 -25.45 -1.82 -4.86
C VAL A 690 -25.61 -2.63 -3.58
N PHE A 691 -26.61 -2.27 -2.79
CA PHE A 691 -26.79 -2.81 -1.45
C PHE A 691 -27.92 -3.81 -1.45
N VAL A 692 -27.67 -4.96 -0.82
CA VAL A 692 -28.66 -5.99 -0.57
C VAL A 692 -28.70 -6.25 0.93
N ASP A 693 -29.90 -6.41 1.47
CA ASP A 693 -30.06 -6.91 2.83
C ASP A 693 -29.54 -8.34 2.91
N PHE A 694 -29.02 -8.72 4.08
CA PHE A 694 -28.43 -10.04 4.27
C PHE A 694 -28.93 -10.64 5.58
N GLY A 695 -29.59 -11.78 5.48
CA GLY A 695 -29.87 -12.63 6.64
C GLY A 695 -28.58 -13.31 7.10
N ILE A 696 -28.19 -13.10 8.34
CA ILE A 696 -27.09 -13.84 8.98
C ILE A 696 -27.67 -15.17 9.45
N PRO A 697 -27.39 -16.30 8.77
CA PRO A 697 -27.94 -17.59 9.17
C PRO A 697 -27.38 -18.01 10.52
N LEU A 698 -28.26 -18.48 11.40
CA LEU A 698 -27.95 -19.08 12.69
C LEU A 698 -28.12 -20.59 12.58
N ASN A 699 -27.27 -21.22 11.76
CA ASN A 699 -27.19 -22.67 11.62
C ASN A 699 -26.37 -23.32 12.75
N ASP A 700 -26.54 -24.64 12.84
CA ASP A 700 -25.71 -25.53 13.65
C ASP A 700 -25.70 -25.16 15.15
N ASP A 701 -24.82 -25.79 15.93
CA ASP A 701 -24.82 -25.62 17.38
C ASP A 701 -24.38 -24.22 17.84
N ALA A 702 -23.61 -23.51 17.01
CA ALA A 702 -23.24 -22.11 17.25
C ALA A 702 -24.46 -21.18 17.12
N GLY A 703 -25.24 -21.33 16.05
CA GLY A 703 -26.49 -20.60 15.85
C GLY A 703 -27.49 -20.86 16.98
N LYS A 704 -27.66 -22.12 17.40
CA LYS A 704 -28.51 -22.49 18.54
C LYS A 704 -28.10 -21.78 19.84
N LYS A 705 -26.80 -21.63 20.10
CA LYS A 705 -26.30 -20.91 21.29
C LYS A 705 -26.65 -19.43 21.26
N ILE A 706 -26.48 -18.77 20.11
CA ILE A 706 -26.89 -17.36 19.95
C ILE A 706 -28.40 -17.23 20.13
N ILE A 707 -29.19 -18.12 19.55
CA ILE A 707 -30.65 -18.16 19.72
C ILE A 707 -31.01 -18.31 21.21
N ASN A 708 -30.39 -19.25 21.92
CA ASN A 708 -30.64 -19.48 23.33
C ASN A 708 -30.17 -18.34 24.24
N PHE A 709 -29.14 -17.59 23.84
CA PHE A 709 -28.69 -16.40 24.57
C PHE A 709 -29.70 -15.25 24.50
N TYR A 710 -30.36 -15.08 23.35
CA TYR A 710 -31.31 -13.99 23.13
C TYR A 710 -32.76 -14.32 23.51
N LYS A 711 -33.13 -15.60 23.56
CA LYS A 711 -34.35 -16.06 24.24
C LYS A 711 -34.25 -15.78 25.74
#